data_AF-A0A2E3NPC3-F1
#
_entry.id   AF-A0A2E3NPC3-F1
#
_cell.length_a   1.000
_cell.length_b   1.000
_cell.length_c   1.000
_cell.angle_alpha   90.00
_cell.angle_beta   90.00
_cell.angle_gamma   90.00
#
_symmetry.space_group_name_H-M   'P 1'
#
loop_
_entity.id
_entity.type
_entity.pdbx_description
1 polymer ?
#
loop_
_entity_poly.entity_id
_entity_poly.type
_entity_poly.pdbx_seq_one_letter_code
_entity_poly.pdbx_strand_id
1 'polypeptide(L)'
;MSEGSHLYRWRFGDMQFDEARLELRVSGLPVDVEQKPLQVLAQLLRHAGEVVTKEELFETVWQGRVTVDHVLATAIGKLRKVFGDDGTKLIVTVPRVGYRLAIPVERVAVGRRHTSQMDLTPGAKVPGRDHFQLERQLSPSGSSEVWLARHSKTGEQRVYKFSPDGSRLSSLKREATLFRVLRESLGERDDFVRIIDWNFETAPFFLECEFGGQNLSDWAQTGDALDDMSLDERLAFFIQICDTVSAAHSVGVLHKDLKPGNVLVTGEDGAWRTRLTDFGSSRLLEPGRLDELGITNLGLTLTQGIGGDSSSGTPLYLAPELVAGHAPTVQSDVYALGIMLYQILVGDLSRPMAPGWERDIADELLQEDVARATDGHPARRLPNVSELTKRLRTLESRHSERQHIAEAELQNRIAAQTLERAKARRPWIAATIGMLVVGLATTLWLFEQSDRARVQAEQERRRAEATVAFLTDDIIGGANPGRAGFEKNPTVQELLELASNQIEQRFADEPATEAAVWQAMGDAAFAIHQFRDAKEYFQNAVKSSEVAFGESDTRIAAALYNVALAQSYVTDAKSFNLVKITLERADTLAGEQVNKTSELALLAARAHAGYHATKLEPALALPYLEQTASLLQRLRPEARLERFSVQSQITEALLRQGKPEAAMKRAQSLIQQMDQTPTDGGQELRANVQIMLARSLRALHRFDEAVRAAELALENAASVNPDSRTVLLIRSQLAAIYDEAGDCEQSLEVMREVSAEATRLVGLTNRFTLIENGNLGFKEYECGDPAVGLALVEEVGETLRVANGNDDTASQAFRVFAAEAYADKGQYDRSLALLDGLEPAKLVAAQSEPEWAARLEAIRGQALLGKGKYAEAVALLKAAIPQLRKLHGDPEAIEKYERCLETARGELTLSKR
;
A
#
# COMPACT_ATOMS: atom_id res chain seq x y z
N MET A 1 -19.47 -1.05 -29.25
CA MET A 1 -18.54 -1.68 -30.22
C MET A 1 -17.14 -1.16 -29.90
N SER A 2 -16.37 -1.84 -29.04
CA SER A 2 -14.93 -1.57 -28.95
C SER A 2 -14.24 -2.60 -29.82
N GLU A 3 -13.62 -2.14 -30.90
CA GLU A 3 -12.81 -2.96 -31.81
C GLU A 3 -11.73 -3.68 -31.00
N GLY A 4 -11.69 -5.02 -31.08
CA GLY A 4 -10.49 -5.75 -30.72
C GLY A 4 -9.34 -5.17 -31.54
N SER A 5 -8.21 -4.85 -30.91
CA SER A 5 -7.07 -4.26 -31.60
C SER A 5 -6.48 -5.28 -32.57
N HIS A 6 -7.08 -5.38 -33.75
CA HIS A 6 -6.47 -5.95 -34.92
C HIS A 6 -5.14 -5.22 -35.08
N LEU A 7 -4.02 -5.94 -34.97
CA LEU A 7 -2.72 -5.38 -35.29
C LEU A 7 -2.67 -5.29 -36.82
N TYR A 8 -2.56 -4.06 -37.33
CA TYR A 8 -2.60 -3.81 -38.76
C TYR A 8 -1.19 -3.59 -39.29
N ARG A 9 -0.99 -3.91 -40.57
CA ARG A 9 0.08 -3.32 -41.34
C ARG A 9 -0.48 -2.11 -42.06
N TRP A 10 0.04 -0.95 -41.70
CA TRP A 10 -0.39 0.35 -42.22
C TRP A 10 0.51 0.76 -43.37
N ARG A 11 -0.07 1.28 -44.44
CA ARG A 11 0.64 1.88 -45.58
C ARG A 11 0.17 3.31 -45.76
N PHE A 12 1.09 4.25 -45.84
CA PHE A 12 0.77 5.67 -46.02
C PHE A 12 1.93 6.35 -46.76
N GLY A 13 1.65 6.94 -47.92
CA GLY A 13 2.71 7.39 -48.84
C GLY A 13 3.68 6.25 -49.18
N ASP A 14 4.99 6.53 -49.09
CA ASP A 14 6.07 5.56 -49.31
C ASP A 14 6.44 4.76 -48.03
N MET A 15 5.61 4.83 -47.00
CA MET A 15 5.92 4.31 -45.66
C MET A 15 5.04 3.10 -45.32
N GLN A 16 5.62 2.16 -44.58
CA GLN A 16 4.92 0.98 -44.08
C GLN A 16 5.21 0.81 -42.59
N PHE A 17 4.17 0.71 -41.78
CA PHE A 17 4.30 0.46 -40.34
C PHE A 17 3.67 -0.88 -39.98
N ASP A 18 4.46 -1.79 -39.43
CA ASP A 18 4.00 -3.08 -38.93
C ASP A 18 3.79 -2.99 -37.42
N GLU A 19 2.51 -2.92 -37.02
CA GLU A 19 2.13 -2.71 -35.63
C GLU A 19 2.43 -3.92 -34.73
N ALA A 20 2.48 -5.14 -35.31
CA ALA A 20 2.80 -6.35 -34.57
C ALA A 20 4.29 -6.46 -34.23
N ARG A 21 5.15 -5.84 -35.04
CA ARG A 21 6.60 -5.79 -34.83
C ARG A 21 7.11 -4.46 -34.29
N LEU A 22 6.25 -3.43 -34.23
CA LEU A 22 6.64 -2.04 -34.00
C LEU A 22 7.81 -1.63 -34.91
N GLU A 23 7.68 -1.91 -36.21
CA GLU A 23 8.74 -1.65 -37.20
C GLU A 23 8.22 -0.66 -38.26
N LEU A 24 8.91 0.47 -38.45
CA LEU A 24 8.62 1.45 -39.49
C LEU A 24 9.61 1.30 -40.65
N ARG A 25 9.10 1.23 -41.87
CA ARG A 25 9.87 1.23 -43.11
C ARG A 25 9.54 2.44 -43.95
N VAL A 26 10.56 3.09 -44.51
CA VAL A 26 10.42 4.22 -45.45
C VAL A 26 11.10 3.80 -46.75
N SER A 27 10.36 3.85 -47.87
CA SER A 27 10.83 3.38 -49.18
C SER A 27 11.33 1.92 -49.17
N GLY A 28 10.72 1.08 -48.32
CA GLY A 28 11.05 -0.34 -48.19
C GLY A 28 12.20 -0.69 -47.24
N LEU A 29 12.94 0.31 -46.72
CA LEU A 29 14.04 0.12 -45.77
C LEU A 29 13.56 0.36 -44.32
N PRO A 30 13.93 -0.50 -43.35
CA PRO A 30 13.63 -0.26 -41.94
C PRO A 30 14.38 0.96 -41.42
N VAL A 31 13.67 1.80 -40.68
CA VAL A 31 14.23 3.00 -40.03
C VAL A 31 14.27 2.74 -38.54
N ASP A 32 15.45 2.95 -37.95
CA ASP A 32 15.63 2.82 -36.51
C ASP A 32 15.03 4.05 -35.80
N VAL A 33 13.98 3.79 -35.02
CA VAL A 33 13.24 4.80 -34.26
C VAL A 33 12.92 4.20 -32.90
N GLU A 34 13.10 5.01 -31.86
CA GLU A 34 12.75 4.62 -30.50
C GLU A 34 11.29 4.16 -30.39
N GLN A 35 11.05 3.24 -29.46
CA GLN A 35 9.76 2.57 -29.29
C GLN A 35 8.61 3.55 -28.96
N LYS A 36 8.87 4.63 -28.22
CA LYS A 36 7.85 5.61 -27.81
C LYS A 36 7.29 6.44 -28.97
N PRO A 37 8.12 7.06 -29.82
CA PRO A 37 7.64 7.65 -31.07
C PRO A 37 6.83 6.67 -31.94
N LEU A 38 7.23 5.40 -32.03
CA LEU A 38 6.48 4.39 -32.80
C LEU A 38 5.10 4.05 -32.19
N GLN A 39 4.98 4.07 -30.86
CA GLN A 39 3.69 3.94 -30.17
C GLN A 39 2.78 5.16 -30.41
N VAL A 40 3.34 6.37 -30.40
CA VAL A 40 2.61 7.59 -30.81
C VAL A 40 2.14 7.49 -32.25
N LEU A 41 2.99 6.99 -33.16
CA LEU A 41 2.64 6.79 -34.55
C LEU A 41 1.50 5.78 -34.72
N ALA A 42 1.52 4.66 -33.98
CA ALA A 42 0.44 3.67 -33.99
C ALA A 42 -0.90 4.31 -33.61
N GLN A 43 -0.91 5.17 -32.58
CA GLN A 43 -2.13 5.85 -32.14
C GLN A 43 -2.63 6.87 -33.18
N LEU A 44 -1.73 7.64 -33.79
CA LEU A 44 -2.08 8.56 -34.87
C LEU A 44 -2.59 7.85 -36.13
N LEU A 45 -2.11 6.63 -36.42
CA LEU A 45 -2.56 5.83 -37.57
C LEU A 45 -3.96 5.23 -37.35
N ARG A 46 -4.26 4.80 -36.12
CA ARG A 46 -5.61 4.32 -35.74
C ARG A 46 -6.68 5.41 -35.88
N HIS A 47 -6.30 6.67 -35.67
CA HIS A 47 -7.16 7.85 -35.80
C HIS A 47 -6.74 8.73 -37.00
N ALA A 48 -6.27 8.11 -38.09
CA ALA A 48 -5.79 8.85 -39.26
C ALA A 48 -6.87 9.78 -39.82
N GLY A 49 -6.54 11.07 -40.01
CA GLY A 49 -7.48 12.10 -40.45
C GLY A 49 -8.23 12.82 -39.32
N GLU A 50 -8.20 12.30 -38.08
CA GLU A 50 -8.79 12.92 -36.88
C GLU A 50 -7.74 13.59 -36.00
N VAL A 51 -8.16 14.51 -35.13
CA VAL A 51 -7.27 15.15 -34.16
C VAL A 51 -7.25 14.29 -32.90
N VAL A 52 -6.09 13.72 -32.57
CA VAL A 52 -5.88 13.03 -31.30
C VAL A 52 -5.36 14.03 -30.28
N THR A 53 -6.03 14.12 -29.13
CA THR A 53 -5.68 15.08 -28.09
C THR A 53 -4.36 14.74 -27.41
N LYS A 54 -3.71 15.73 -26.77
CA LYS A 54 -2.49 15.48 -26.01
C LYS A 54 -2.76 14.52 -24.85
N GLU A 55 -3.88 14.70 -24.17
CA GLU A 55 -4.34 13.89 -23.04
C GLU A 55 -4.52 12.43 -23.47
N GLU A 56 -5.21 12.16 -24.58
CA GLU A 56 -5.38 10.81 -25.12
C GLU A 56 -4.04 10.16 -25.48
N LEU A 57 -3.10 10.90 -26.08
CA LEU A 57 -1.76 10.40 -26.40
C LEU A 57 -0.96 10.08 -25.14
N PHE A 58 -1.07 10.89 -24.08
CA PHE A 58 -0.42 10.62 -22.79
C PHE A 58 -1.04 9.42 -22.08
N GLU A 59 -2.36 9.30 -22.05
CA GLU A 59 -3.06 8.16 -21.44
C GLU A 59 -2.76 6.85 -22.17
N THR A 60 -2.81 6.84 -23.50
CA THR A 60 -2.61 5.61 -24.29
C THR A 60 -1.15 5.18 -24.38
N VAL A 61 -0.22 6.10 -24.65
CA VAL A 61 1.20 5.76 -24.88
C VAL A 61 1.99 5.75 -23.57
N TRP A 62 1.66 6.59 -22.60
CA TRP A 62 2.37 6.68 -21.31
C TRP A 62 1.59 6.15 -20.10
N GLN A 63 0.37 5.60 -20.30
CA GLN A 63 -0.40 4.85 -19.30
C GLN A 63 -0.50 5.57 -17.94
N GLY A 64 -0.75 6.88 -17.95
CA GLY A 64 -0.94 7.68 -16.74
C GLY A 64 0.33 8.04 -15.96
N ARG A 65 1.53 7.88 -16.52
CA ARG A 65 2.75 8.47 -15.92
C ARG A 65 2.73 10.00 -16.09
N VAL A 66 3.00 10.75 -15.01
CA VAL A 66 3.15 12.21 -15.06
C VAL A 66 4.34 12.55 -15.95
N THR A 67 4.08 13.16 -17.09
CA THR A 67 5.12 13.53 -18.08
C THR A 67 4.91 14.97 -18.53
N VAL A 68 6.00 15.66 -18.87
CA VAL A 68 5.95 17.05 -19.33
C VAL A 68 5.65 17.12 -20.83
N ASP A 69 4.92 18.15 -21.26
CA ASP A 69 4.53 18.41 -22.66
C ASP A 69 5.68 18.29 -23.68
N HIS A 70 6.91 18.58 -23.23
CA HIS A 70 8.11 18.49 -24.05
C HIS A 70 8.43 17.07 -24.55
N VAL A 71 8.05 16.02 -23.80
CA VAL A 71 8.31 14.62 -24.18
C VAL A 71 7.49 14.23 -25.41
N LEU A 72 6.21 14.61 -25.45
CA LEU A 72 5.35 14.37 -26.60
C LEU A 72 5.80 15.20 -27.81
N ALA A 73 6.17 16.46 -27.60
CA ALA A 73 6.73 17.31 -28.67
C ALA A 73 8.02 16.72 -29.27
N THR A 74 8.88 16.14 -28.42
CA THR A 74 10.11 15.45 -28.85
C THR A 74 9.80 14.19 -29.66
N ALA A 75 8.83 13.38 -29.24
CA ALA A 75 8.41 12.19 -29.97
C ALA A 75 7.84 12.54 -31.36
N ILE A 76 6.98 13.55 -31.44
CA ILE A 76 6.44 14.07 -32.71
C ILE A 76 7.55 14.65 -33.59
N GLY A 77 8.52 15.38 -32.99
CA GLY A 77 9.68 15.91 -33.70
C GLY A 77 10.53 14.82 -34.36
N LYS A 78 10.76 13.70 -33.66
CA LYS A 78 11.47 12.53 -34.20
C LYS A 78 10.71 11.89 -35.37
N LEU A 79 9.39 11.70 -35.25
CA LEU A 79 8.57 11.17 -36.35
C LEU A 79 8.58 12.08 -37.59
N ARG A 80 8.44 13.40 -37.40
CA ARG A 80 8.50 14.37 -38.50
C ARG A 80 9.84 14.33 -39.22
N LYS A 81 10.95 14.17 -38.50
CA LYS A 81 12.29 14.05 -39.09
C LYS A 81 12.42 12.79 -39.93
N VAL A 82 11.84 11.67 -39.49
CA VAL A 82 11.82 10.40 -40.25
C VAL A 82 11.00 10.55 -41.53
N PHE A 83 9.94 11.35 -41.50
CA PHE A 83 9.07 11.58 -42.67
C PHE A 83 9.62 12.60 -43.68
N GLY A 84 10.81 13.16 -43.45
CA GLY A 84 11.49 14.07 -44.35
C GLY A 84 10.85 15.47 -44.41
N ASP A 85 11.10 16.20 -45.50
CA ASP A 85 10.75 17.62 -45.66
C ASP A 85 9.24 17.90 -45.54
N ASP A 86 8.40 16.89 -45.78
CA ASP A 86 6.94 17.00 -45.64
C ASP A 86 6.41 16.54 -44.28
N GLY A 87 7.26 16.11 -43.34
CA GLY A 87 6.84 15.59 -42.03
C GLY A 87 5.94 16.54 -41.23
N THR A 88 6.17 17.85 -41.30
CA THR A 88 5.32 18.87 -40.64
C THR A 88 3.96 19.04 -41.31
N LYS A 89 3.85 18.72 -42.60
CA LYS A 89 2.58 18.67 -43.33
C LYS A 89 1.83 17.36 -43.09
N LEU A 90 2.56 16.27 -42.85
CA LEU A 90 2.02 14.94 -42.60
C LEU A 90 1.47 14.78 -41.18
N ILE A 91 2.22 15.20 -40.16
CA ILE A 91 1.70 15.30 -38.78
C ILE A 91 1.48 16.78 -38.50
N VAL A 92 0.22 17.23 -38.52
CA VAL A 92 -0.17 18.62 -38.28
C VAL A 92 -0.41 18.85 -36.80
N THR A 93 0.19 19.91 -36.24
CA THR A 93 -0.12 20.35 -34.87
C THR A 93 -1.39 21.18 -34.87
N VAL A 94 -2.35 20.81 -34.02
CA VAL A 94 -3.55 21.61 -33.76
C VAL A 94 -3.34 22.36 -32.44
N PRO A 95 -3.19 23.70 -32.46
CA PRO A 95 -2.84 24.46 -31.26
C PRO A 95 -3.80 24.21 -30.09
N ARG A 96 -3.24 23.96 -28.90
CA ARG A 96 -3.97 23.72 -27.64
C ARG A 96 -4.87 22.48 -27.60
N VAL A 97 -4.82 21.61 -28.61
CA VAL A 97 -5.63 20.38 -28.67
C VAL A 97 -4.77 19.13 -28.81
N GLY A 98 -3.93 19.05 -29.86
CA GLY A 98 -3.16 17.82 -30.10
C GLY A 98 -2.56 17.73 -31.50
N TYR A 99 -2.54 16.53 -32.07
CA TYR A 99 -1.89 16.24 -33.34
C TYR A 99 -2.81 15.43 -34.26
N ARG A 100 -2.69 15.66 -35.57
CA ARG A 100 -3.45 14.94 -36.60
C ARG A 100 -2.53 14.44 -37.70
N LEU A 101 -2.74 13.19 -38.12
CA LEU A 101 -2.10 12.64 -39.31
C LEU A 101 -2.92 13.03 -40.55
N ALA A 102 -2.34 13.84 -41.44
CA ALA A 102 -2.98 14.45 -42.61
C ALA A 102 -2.51 13.81 -43.94
N ILE A 103 -2.48 12.48 -43.99
CA ILE A 103 -2.20 11.70 -45.20
C ILE A 103 -3.19 10.52 -45.30
N PRO A 104 -3.64 10.13 -46.50
CA PRO A 104 -4.41 8.90 -46.68
C PRO A 104 -3.65 7.66 -46.20
N VAL A 105 -4.32 6.79 -45.46
CA VAL A 105 -3.74 5.57 -44.87
C VAL A 105 -4.54 4.35 -45.33
N GLU A 106 -3.84 3.34 -45.83
CA GLU A 106 -4.39 2.01 -46.12
C GLU A 106 -4.00 1.04 -44.99
N ARG A 107 -4.95 0.21 -44.53
CA ARG A 107 -4.70 -0.79 -43.48
C ARG A 107 -5.00 -2.19 -43.98
N VAL A 108 -4.08 -3.12 -43.75
CA VAL A 108 -4.26 -4.55 -44.01
C VAL A 108 -4.15 -5.30 -42.68
N ALA A 109 -5.19 -6.07 -42.33
CA ALA A 109 -5.16 -6.90 -41.12
C ALA A 109 -4.11 -8.01 -41.27
N VAL A 110 -3.11 -8.04 -40.39
CA VAL A 110 -2.12 -9.13 -40.38
C VAL A 110 -2.74 -10.31 -39.63
N GLY A 111 -3.36 -11.21 -40.40
CA GLY A 111 -4.06 -12.38 -39.86
C GLY A 111 -3.12 -13.43 -39.25
N ARG A 112 -3.25 -13.67 -37.95
CA ARG A 112 -3.18 -15.03 -37.42
C ARG A 112 -4.59 -15.61 -37.44
N ARG A 113 -4.84 -16.54 -38.37
CA ARG A 113 -5.88 -17.56 -38.17
C ARG A 113 -5.33 -18.54 -37.13
N HIS A 114 -5.94 -18.60 -35.95
CA HIS A 114 -5.83 -19.82 -35.14
C HIS A 114 -6.73 -20.86 -35.79
N THR A 115 -6.15 -21.77 -36.58
CA THR A 115 -6.79 -23.05 -36.87
C THR A 115 -6.55 -23.97 -35.68
N SER A 116 -7.50 -24.00 -34.76
CA SER A 116 -7.74 -25.19 -33.95
C SER A 116 -9.20 -25.57 -34.14
N GLN A 117 -9.49 -26.21 -35.28
CA GLN A 117 -10.56 -27.20 -35.29
C GLN A 117 -9.84 -28.51 -34.95
N MET A 118 -10.17 -29.09 -33.80
CA MET A 118 -9.94 -30.53 -33.68
C MET A 118 -10.83 -31.20 -34.73
N ASP A 119 -10.35 -32.20 -35.45
CA ASP A 119 -11.17 -33.02 -36.35
C ASP A 119 -12.10 -33.95 -35.53
N LEU A 120 -12.82 -33.40 -34.54
CA LEU A 120 -13.83 -34.11 -33.76
C LEU A 120 -15.13 -34.14 -34.57
N THR A 121 -15.61 -35.34 -34.88
CA THR A 121 -16.85 -35.54 -35.63
C THR A 121 -17.84 -36.37 -34.82
N PRO A 122 -19.16 -36.17 -35.02
CA PRO A 122 -20.17 -37.08 -34.49
C PRO A 122 -19.85 -38.54 -34.84
N GLY A 123 -20.00 -39.46 -33.89
CA GLY A 123 -19.70 -40.88 -34.00
C GLY A 123 -18.26 -41.27 -33.64
N ALA A 124 -17.31 -40.32 -33.56
CA ALA A 124 -15.94 -40.62 -33.14
C ALA A 124 -15.86 -40.95 -31.64
N LYS A 125 -14.87 -41.76 -31.23
CA LYS A 125 -14.61 -42.00 -29.81
C LYS A 125 -14.03 -40.74 -29.15
N VAL A 126 -14.39 -40.52 -27.89
CA VAL A 126 -13.79 -39.47 -27.06
C VAL A 126 -12.31 -39.80 -26.81
N PRO A 127 -11.36 -38.90 -27.11
CA PRO A 127 -9.93 -39.14 -26.85
C PRO A 127 -9.66 -39.50 -25.39
N GLY A 128 -9.00 -40.63 -25.14
CA GLY A 128 -8.72 -41.14 -23.78
C GLY A 128 -9.91 -41.79 -23.07
N ARG A 129 -11.08 -41.90 -23.71
CA ARG A 129 -12.31 -42.53 -23.16
C ARG A 129 -12.97 -43.42 -24.22
N ASP A 130 -12.39 -44.59 -24.46
CA ASP A 130 -12.78 -45.52 -25.54
C ASP A 130 -14.24 -46.01 -25.53
N HIS A 131 -14.94 -45.84 -24.41
CA HIS A 131 -16.32 -46.26 -24.22
C HIS A 131 -17.35 -45.15 -24.49
N PHE A 132 -16.91 -43.91 -24.71
CA PHE A 132 -17.77 -42.78 -25.05
C PHE A 132 -17.61 -42.40 -26.51
N GLN A 133 -18.72 -42.15 -27.18
CA GLN A 133 -18.78 -41.67 -28.56
C GLN A 133 -19.37 -40.27 -28.58
N LEU A 134 -18.73 -39.36 -29.30
CA LEU A 134 -19.20 -38.00 -29.53
C LEU A 134 -20.53 -38.06 -30.29
N GLU A 135 -21.57 -37.42 -29.76
CA GLU A 135 -22.91 -37.43 -30.34
C GLU A 135 -23.21 -36.12 -31.06
N ARG A 136 -23.03 -35.00 -30.37
CA ARG A 136 -23.36 -33.67 -30.90
C ARG A 136 -22.50 -32.60 -30.26
N GLN A 137 -22.05 -31.64 -31.05
CA GLN A 137 -21.40 -30.44 -30.54
C GLN A 137 -22.45 -29.50 -29.92
N LEU A 138 -22.20 -29.05 -28.69
CA LEU A 138 -23.12 -28.20 -27.93
C LEU A 138 -22.84 -26.70 -28.11
N SER A 139 -21.64 -26.31 -28.56
CA SER A 139 -21.25 -24.92 -28.74
C SER A 139 -20.82 -24.64 -30.20
N PRO A 140 -21.48 -23.72 -30.93
CA PRO A 140 -21.17 -23.42 -32.34
C PRO A 140 -20.02 -22.40 -32.56
N SER A 141 -19.46 -21.79 -31.51
CA SER A 141 -18.44 -20.73 -31.61
C SER A 141 -17.04 -21.21 -31.16
N GLY A 142 -16.00 -20.83 -31.90
CA GLY A 142 -14.61 -21.33 -31.81
C GLY A 142 -13.80 -21.03 -30.54
N SER A 143 -14.43 -20.91 -29.37
CA SER A 143 -13.77 -20.61 -28.09
C SER A 143 -13.55 -21.83 -27.17
N SER A 144 -14.29 -22.92 -27.33
CA SER A 144 -14.07 -24.20 -26.65
C SER A 144 -14.90 -25.26 -27.35
N GLU A 145 -14.33 -26.43 -27.62
CA GLU A 145 -15.09 -27.51 -28.25
C GLU A 145 -15.83 -28.28 -27.15
N VAL A 146 -17.09 -27.93 -26.92
CA VAL A 146 -17.98 -28.61 -25.97
C VAL A 146 -18.82 -29.64 -26.71
N TRP A 147 -18.73 -30.89 -26.30
CA TRP A 147 -19.37 -32.02 -26.95
C TRP A 147 -20.21 -32.84 -25.97
N LEU A 148 -21.42 -33.19 -26.41
CA LEU A 148 -22.19 -34.26 -25.82
C LEU A 148 -21.64 -35.58 -26.32
N ALA A 149 -21.37 -36.52 -25.42
CA ALA A 149 -20.97 -37.86 -25.74
C ALA A 149 -21.84 -38.89 -25.02
N ARG A 150 -21.98 -40.07 -25.62
CA ARG A 150 -22.78 -41.17 -25.10
C ARG A 150 -21.94 -42.41 -24.90
N HIS A 151 -22.10 -43.05 -23.76
CA HIS A 151 -21.46 -44.32 -23.46
C HIS A 151 -22.06 -45.43 -24.33
N SER A 152 -21.24 -46.13 -25.12
CA SER A 152 -21.70 -47.10 -26.13
C SER A 152 -22.49 -48.29 -25.57
N LYS A 153 -22.26 -48.68 -24.30
CA LYS A 153 -22.97 -49.78 -23.62
C LYS A 153 -24.13 -49.36 -22.72
N THR A 154 -23.92 -48.37 -21.84
CA THR A 154 -24.91 -47.97 -20.82
C THR A 154 -25.88 -46.90 -21.32
N GLY A 155 -25.58 -46.24 -22.44
CA GLY A 155 -26.38 -45.11 -22.96
C GLY A 155 -26.22 -43.82 -22.16
N GLU A 156 -25.40 -43.82 -21.10
CA GLU A 156 -25.13 -42.67 -20.23
C GLU A 156 -24.55 -41.50 -21.04
N GLN A 157 -25.07 -40.30 -20.80
CA GLN A 157 -24.63 -39.08 -21.48
C GLN A 157 -23.67 -38.27 -20.60
N ARG A 158 -22.60 -37.75 -21.20
CA ARG A 158 -21.60 -36.88 -20.57
C ARG A 158 -21.26 -35.71 -21.47
N VAL A 159 -20.83 -34.61 -20.86
CA VAL A 159 -20.36 -33.42 -21.57
C VAL A 159 -18.85 -33.34 -21.44
N TYR A 160 -18.17 -33.22 -22.57
CA TYR A 160 -16.73 -33.04 -22.65
C TYR A 160 -16.40 -31.63 -23.13
N LYS A 161 -15.64 -30.87 -22.34
CA LYS A 161 -15.13 -29.56 -22.71
C LYS A 161 -13.65 -29.69 -23.08
N PHE A 162 -13.29 -29.52 -24.34
CA PHE A 162 -11.92 -29.70 -24.81
C PHE A 162 -11.15 -28.39 -25.00
N SER A 163 -9.83 -28.45 -24.75
CA SER A 163 -8.85 -27.42 -25.11
C SER A 163 -7.73 -28.03 -25.96
N PRO A 164 -7.53 -27.56 -27.20
CA PRO A 164 -6.56 -28.14 -28.15
C PRO A 164 -5.10 -27.80 -27.79
N ASP A 165 -4.88 -26.62 -27.21
CA ASP A 165 -3.56 -26.12 -26.81
C ASP A 165 -3.59 -25.55 -25.38
N GLY A 166 -2.40 -25.23 -24.84
CA GLY A 166 -2.24 -24.73 -23.48
C GLY A 166 -2.85 -23.35 -23.21
N SER A 167 -3.39 -22.67 -24.23
CA SER A 167 -3.96 -21.32 -24.11
C SER A 167 -5.18 -21.27 -23.19
N ARG A 168 -6.03 -22.31 -23.21
CA ARG A 168 -7.29 -22.38 -22.43
C ARG A 168 -7.30 -23.47 -21.36
N LEU A 169 -6.18 -24.17 -21.16
CA LEU A 169 -5.98 -25.12 -20.07
C LEU A 169 -6.13 -24.46 -18.69
N SER A 170 -5.77 -23.18 -18.57
CA SER A 170 -5.94 -22.38 -17.36
C SER A 170 -7.42 -22.23 -16.97
N SER A 171 -8.31 -22.04 -17.93
CA SER A 171 -9.76 -21.90 -17.70
C SER A 171 -10.39 -23.24 -17.29
N LEU A 172 -9.97 -24.36 -17.89
CA LEU A 172 -10.42 -25.70 -17.47
C LEU A 172 -9.93 -26.04 -16.04
N LYS A 173 -8.67 -25.74 -15.72
CA LYS A 173 -8.11 -25.91 -14.36
C LYS A 173 -8.81 -25.03 -13.33
N ARG A 174 -9.17 -23.80 -13.72
CA ARG A 174 -9.93 -22.87 -12.88
C ARG A 174 -11.33 -23.40 -12.59
N GLU A 175 -12.04 -23.88 -13.60
CA GLU A 175 -13.38 -24.49 -13.44
C GLU A 175 -13.32 -25.70 -12.50
N ALA A 176 -12.36 -26.61 -12.67
CA ALA A 176 -12.16 -27.75 -11.76
C ALA A 176 -11.86 -27.32 -10.31
N THR A 177 -11.03 -26.28 -10.14
CA THR A 177 -10.67 -25.75 -8.82
C THR A 177 -11.87 -25.11 -8.11
N LEU A 178 -12.64 -24.27 -8.83
CA LEU A 178 -13.81 -23.60 -8.26
C LEU A 178 -14.95 -24.57 -7.96
N PHE A 179 -15.16 -25.59 -8.81
CA PHE A 179 -16.09 -26.67 -8.49
C PHE A 179 -15.71 -27.38 -7.18
N ARG A 180 -14.42 -27.64 -6.95
CA ARG A 180 -13.95 -28.23 -5.68
C ARG A 180 -14.25 -27.31 -4.48
N VAL A 181 -13.98 -26.01 -4.61
CA VAL A 181 -14.32 -25.01 -3.57
C VAL A 181 -15.81 -25.01 -3.25
N LEU A 182 -16.67 -25.00 -4.28
CA LEU A 182 -18.12 -25.04 -4.13
C LEU A 182 -18.56 -26.32 -3.41
N ARG A 183 -18.06 -27.49 -3.85
CA ARG A 183 -18.42 -28.79 -3.27
C ARG A 183 -17.95 -28.94 -1.82
N GLU A 184 -16.73 -28.52 -1.50
CA GLU A 184 -16.19 -28.63 -0.13
C GLU A 184 -16.86 -27.65 0.83
N SER A 185 -17.24 -26.45 0.35
CA SER A 185 -17.86 -25.42 1.20
C SER A 185 -19.37 -25.60 1.37
N LEU A 186 -20.08 -26.08 0.34
CA LEU A 186 -21.55 -26.17 0.31
C LEU A 186 -22.10 -27.60 0.37
N GLY A 187 -21.24 -28.61 0.31
CA GLY A 187 -21.62 -30.01 0.19
C GLY A 187 -22.03 -30.42 -1.22
N GLU A 188 -22.53 -31.64 -1.38
CA GLU A 188 -23.10 -32.08 -2.66
C GLU A 188 -24.45 -31.39 -2.89
N ARG A 189 -24.55 -30.67 -4.01
CA ARG A 189 -25.78 -30.02 -4.44
C ARG A 189 -26.10 -30.38 -5.89
N ASP A 190 -27.37 -30.62 -6.16
CA ASP A 190 -27.87 -31.00 -7.48
C ASP A 190 -28.08 -29.82 -8.44
N ASP A 191 -27.85 -28.59 -7.98
CA ASP A 191 -28.04 -27.35 -8.73
C ASP A 191 -26.74 -26.79 -9.35
N PHE A 192 -25.60 -27.45 -9.10
CA PHE A 192 -24.36 -27.24 -9.86
C PHE A 192 -24.06 -28.47 -10.72
N VAL A 193 -23.67 -28.26 -11.98
CA VAL A 193 -23.25 -29.37 -12.85
C VAL A 193 -22.00 -30.03 -12.28
N ARG A 194 -22.09 -31.33 -12.01
CA ARG A 194 -20.98 -32.12 -11.46
C ARG A 194 -19.85 -32.30 -12.47
N ILE A 195 -18.63 -31.99 -12.04
CA ILE A 195 -17.40 -32.43 -12.72
C ILE A 195 -17.08 -33.84 -12.25
N ILE A 196 -17.00 -34.77 -13.20
CA ILE A 196 -16.76 -36.20 -12.95
C ILE A 196 -15.24 -36.46 -12.94
N ASP A 197 -14.55 -35.98 -13.98
CA ASP A 197 -13.12 -36.24 -14.17
C ASP A 197 -12.47 -35.19 -15.11
N TRP A 198 -11.16 -35.26 -15.33
CA TRP A 198 -10.43 -34.38 -16.25
C TRP A 198 -9.13 -35.00 -16.77
N ASN A 199 -8.64 -34.49 -17.89
CA ASN A 199 -7.29 -34.76 -18.40
C ASN A 199 -6.56 -33.42 -18.64
N PHE A 200 -5.56 -33.13 -17.80
CA PHE A 200 -4.70 -31.95 -17.93
C PHE A 200 -3.25 -32.27 -18.30
N GLU A 201 -2.93 -33.54 -18.51
CA GLU A 201 -1.55 -34.01 -18.73
C GLU A 201 -1.17 -34.02 -20.20
N THR A 202 -2.08 -34.49 -21.06
CA THR A 202 -1.82 -34.65 -22.49
C THR A 202 -2.94 -34.06 -23.31
N ALA A 203 -2.58 -33.36 -24.40
CA ALA A 203 -3.55 -32.82 -25.33
C ALA A 203 -4.26 -33.97 -26.12
N PRO A 204 -5.56 -33.84 -26.43
CA PRO A 204 -6.42 -32.71 -26.08
C PRO A 204 -6.80 -32.72 -24.60
N PHE A 205 -6.63 -31.58 -23.93
CA PHE A 205 -7.00 -31.45 -22.53
C PHE A 205 -8.53 -31.39 -22.43
N PHE A 206 -9.11 -31.97 -21.38
CA PHE A 206 -10.57 -31.92 -21.22
C PHE A 206 -11.04 -31.91 -19.78
N LEU A 207 -12.25 -31.38 -19.59
CA LEU A 207 -13.12 -31.66 -18.45
C LEU A 207 -14.23 -32.61 -18.87
N GLU A 208 -14.51 -33.59 -18.02
CA GLU A 208 -15.64 -34.50 -18.13
C GLU A 208 -16.69 -34.11 -17.09
N CYS A 209 -17.86 -33.71 -17.58
CA CYS A 209 -18.98 -33.25 -16.77
C CYS A 209 -20.19 -34.18 -16.97
N GLU A 210 -21.07 -34.23 -15.97
CA GLU A 210 -22.38 -34.85 -16.15
C GLU A 210 -23.21 -34.10 -17.20
N PHE A 211 -24.12 -34.80 -17.86
CA PHE A 211 -25.12 -34.13 -18.70
C PHE A 211 -26.19 -33.48 -17.82
N GLY A 212 -26.17 -32.16 -17.73
CA GLY A 212 -27.04 -31.37 -16.87
C GLY A 212 -28.35 -30.89 -17.52
N GLY A 213 -28.75 -31.44 -18.67
CA GLY A 213 -29.96 -31.03 -19.40
C GLY A 213 -29.70 -30.07 -20.56
N GLN A 214 -30.77 -29.47 -21.08
CA GLN A 214 -30.69 -28.48 -22.17
C GLN A 214 -30.36 -27.11 -21.59
N ASN A 215 -29.65 -26.26 -22.34
CA ASN A 215 -29.47 -24.87 -21.89
C ASN A 215 -30.80 -24.11 -21.98
N LEU A 216 -30.97 -23.08 -21.16
CA LEU A 216 -32.23 -22.36 -20.99
C LEU A 216 -32.68 -21.69 -22.31
N SER A 217 -31.76 -21.23 -23.15
CA SER A 217 -32.10 -20.66 -24.46
C SER A 217 -32.78 -21.70 -25.36
N ASP A 218 -32.19 -22.89 -25.48
CA ASP A 218 -32.70 -23.97 -26.32
C ASP A 218 -33.98 -24.58 -25.72
N TRP A 219 -34.03 -24.71 -24.39
CA TRP A 219 -35.21 -25.21 -23.69
C TRP A 219 -36.41 -24.29 -23.88
N ALA A 220 -36.24 -22.97 -23.76
CA ALA A 220 -37.31 -22.00 -23.97
C ALA A 220 -37.83 -21.97 -25.42
N GLN A 221 -36.99 -22.30 -26.40
CA GLN A 221 -37.38 -22.40 -27.82
C GLN A 221 -38.10 -23.71 -28.15
N THR A 222 -38.00 -24.71 -27.28
CA THR A 222 -38.60 -26.04 -27.49
C THR A 222 -40.05 -26.03 -26.99
N GLY A 223 -40.95 -25.51 -27.82
CA GLY A 223 -42.40 -25.51 -27.65
C GLY A 223 -42.89 -24.64 -26.49
N ASP A 224 -43.16 -23.36 -26.76
CA ASP A 224 -43.80 -22.34 -25.88
C ASP A 224 -43.52 -22.47 -24.36
N ALA A 225 -42.36 -23.02 -23.96
CA ALA A 225 -42.19 -23.59 -22.62
C ALA A 225 -42.16 -22.52 -21.53
N LEU A 226 -41.59 -21.36 -21.85
CA LEU A 226 -41.73 -20.18 -21.00
C LEU A 226 -43.11 -19.55 -21.17
N ASP A 227 -43.58 -19.39 -22.41
CA ASP A 227 -44.87 -18.75 -22.75
C ASP A 227 -46.11 -19.39 -22.10
N ASP A 228 -46.08 -20.71 -21.91
CA ASP A 228 -47.11 -21.48 -21.25
C ASP A 228 -47.04 -21.42 -19.71
N MET A 229 -45.92 -20.94 -19.13
CA MET A 229 -45.79 -20.78 -17.68
C MET A 229 -46.51 -19.52 -17.19
N SER A 230 -47.26 -19.67 -16.11
CA SER A 230 -47.78 -18.54 -15.35
C SER A 230 -46.65 -17.67 -14.79
N LEU A 231 -46.97 -16.42 -14.44
CA LEU A 231 -46.01 -15.49 -13.84
C LEU A 231 -45.38 -16.08 -12.56
N ASP A 232 -46.16 -16.75 -11.73
CA ASP A 232 -45.68 -17.38 -10.49
C ASP A 232 -44.70 -18.52 -10.77
N GLU A 233 -44.97 -19.34 -11.80
CA GLU A 233 -44.06 -20.40 -12.22
C GLU A 233 -42.75 -19.83 -12.77
N ARG A 234 -42.81 -18.76 -13.56
CA ARG A 234 -41.62 -18.06 -14.10
C ARG A 234 -40.77 -17.46 -12.99
N LEU A 235 -41.41 -16.84 -11.99
CA LEU A 235 -40.74 -16.29 -10.82
C LEU A 235 -40.12 -17.39 -9.97
N ALA A 236 -40.84 -18.49 -9.71
CA ALA A 236 -40.29 -19.65 -9.00
C ALA A 236 -39.08 -20.23 -9.74
N PHE A 237 -39.13 -20.27 -11.07
CA PHE A 237 -38.02 -20.72 -11.92
C PHE A 237 -36.79 -19.82 -11.78
N PHE A 238 -36.99 -18.52 -11.90
CA PHE A 238 -35.91 -17.56 -11.75
C PHE A 238 -35.34 -17.54 -10.32
N ILE A 239 -36.17 -17.75 -9.30
CA ILE A 239 -35.73 -17.85 -7.90
C ILE A 239 -34.76 -19.01 -7.70
N GLN A 240 -34.97 -20.17 -8.35
CA GLN A 240 -34.01 -21.28 -8.26
C GLN A 240 -32.63 -20.88 -8.81
N ILE A 241 -32.59 -20.15 -9.93
CA ILE A 241 -31.32 -19.61 -10.48
C ILE A 241 -30.66 -18.67 -9.48
N CYS A 242 -31.44 -17.76 -8.88
CA CYS A 242 -30.91 -16.81 -7.89
C CYS A 242 -30.41 -17.51 -6.63
N ASP A 243 -31.09 -18.55 -6.15
CA ASP A 243 -30.65 -19.34 -5.00
C ASP A 243 -29.30 -20.01 -5.26
N THR A 244 -29.11 -20.61 -6.45
CA THR A 244 -27.85 -21.24 -6.85
C THR A 244 -26.71 -20.22 -6.96
N VAL A 245 -26.94 -19.06 -7.58
CA VAL A 245 -25.93 -17.99 -7.66
C VAL A 245 -25.61 -17.41 -6.27
N SER A 246 -26.64 -17.19 -5.44
CA SER A 246 -26.46 -16.71 -4.06
C SER A 246 -25.65 -17.69 -3.22
N ALA A 247 -25.81 -19.00 -3.44
CA ALA A 247 -25.00 -20.01 -2.76
C ALA A 247 -23.53 -19.96 -3.19
N ALA A 248 -23.24 -19.75 -4.48
CA ALA A 248 -21.86 -19.55 -4.94
C ALA A 248 -21.23 -18.27 -4.34
N HIS A 249 -22.00 -17.18 -4.28
CA HIS A 249 -21.54 -15.91 -3.69
C HIS A 249 -21.24 -16.02 -2.19
N SER A 250 -22.01 -16.81 -1.42
CA SER A 250 -21.79 -16.97 0.03
C SER A 250 -20.45 -17.64 0.37
N VAL A 251 -19.86 -18.34 -0.60
CA VAL A 251 -18.53 -18.94 -0.48
C VAL A 251 -17.45 -18.20 -1.27
N GLY A 252 -17.77 -16.98 -1.72
CA GLY A 252 -16.84 -16.08 -2.39
C GLY A 252 -16.58 -16.40 -3.86
N VAL A 253 -17.41 -17.22 -4.51
CA VAL A 253 -17.26 -17.57 -5.93
C VAL A 253 -18.20 -16.70 -6.77
N LEU A 254 -17.64 -15.85 -7.64
CA LEU A 254 -18.39 -15.08 -8.65
C LEU A 254 -18.46 -15.85 -9.97
N HIS A 255 -19.61 -15.81 -10.64
CA HIS A 255 -19.81 -16.54 -11.89
C HIS A 255 -19.24 -15.80 -13.12
N LYS A 256 -19.36 -14.46 -13.19
CA LYS A 256 -18.82 -13.58 -14.24
C LYS A 256 -19.47 -13.69 -15.63
N ASP A 257 -19.99 -14.86 -16.01
CA ASP A 257 -20.63 -15.09 -17.32
C ASP A 257 -22.06 -15.63 -17.15
N LEU A 258 -22.88 -14.98 -16.33
CA LEU A 258 -24.29 -15.36 -16.19
C LEU A 258 -25.07 -14.98 -17.44
N LYS A 259 -25.67 -15.99 -18.07
CA LYS A 259 -26.53 -15.89 -19.26
C LYS A 259 -27.39 -17.14 -19.39
N PRO A 260 -28.49 -17.13 -20.16
CA PRO A 260 -29.34 -18.32 -20.33
C PRO A 260 -28.59 -19.54 -20.86
N GLY A 261 -27.57 -19.35 -21.71
CA GLY A 261 -26.73 -20.46 -22.20
C GLY A 261 -25.96 -21.24 -21.12
N ASN A 262 -25.77 -20.64 -19.93
CA ASN A 262 -25.04 -21.25 -18.79
C ASN A 262 -25.98 -21.74 -17.68
N VAL A 263 -27.31 -21.60 -17.88
CA VAL A 263 -28.33 -22.21 -17.03
C VAL A 263 -28.87 -23.41 -17.78
N LEU A 264 -28.77 -24.60 -17.17
CA LEU A 264 -29.31 -25.83 -17.73
C LEU A 264 -30.63 -26.18 -17.04
N VAL A 265 -31.54 -26.78 -17.80
CA VAL A 265 -32.85 -27.21 -17.33
C VAL A 265 -32.97 -28.71 -17.49
N THR A 266 -33.34 -29.38 -16.39
CA THR A 266 -33.71 -30.80 -16.37
C THR A 266 -35.17 -30.97 -15.96
N GLY A 267 -35.81 -32.04 -16.45
CA GLY A 267 -37.22 -32.35 -16.19
C GLY A 267 -38.16 -32.01 -17.35
N GLU A 268 -39.33 -32.65 -17.37
CA GLU A 268 -40.44 -32.44 -18.32
C GLU A 268 -41.73 -32.12 -17.51
N ASP A 269 -42.73 -31.53 -18.14
CA ASP A 269 -44.10 -31.34 -17.61
C ASP A 269 -44.18 -30.67 -16.23
N GLY A 270 -43.51 -29.53 -16.04
CA GLY A 270 -43.62 -28.70 -14.83
C GLY A 270 -42.76 -29.14 -13.64
N ALA A 271 -42.03 -30.26 -13.73
CA ALA A 271 -41.05 -30.71 -12.75
C ALA A 271 -39.62 -30.25 -13.11
N TRP A 272 -39.46 -28.98 -13.49
CA TRP A 272 -38.19 -28.41 -13.92
C TRP A 272 -37.22 -28.21 -12.74
N ARG A 273 -35.93 -28.35 -13.01
CA ARG A 273 -34.84 -27.95 -12.10
C ARG A 273 -33.77 -27.20 -12.87
N THR A 274 -33.30 -26.09 -12.29
CA THR A 274 -32.22 -25.30 -12.86
C THR A 274 -30.87 -25.76 -12.33
N ARG A 275 -29.87 -25.84 -13.20
CA ARG A 275 -28.49 -26.15 -12.86
C ARG A 275 -27.54 -25.14 -13.47
N LEU A 276 -26.55 -24.68 -12.71
CA LEU A 276 -25.56 -23.74 -13.21
C LEU A 276 -24.31 -24.46 -13.71
N THR A 277 -23.78 -24.02 -14.84
CA THR A 277 -22.58 -24.59 -15.47
C THR A 277 -21.62 -23.49 -15.95
N ASP A 278 -20.41 -23.88 -16.32
CA ASP A 278 -19.39 -23.03 -16.96
C ASP A 278 -18.68 -22.02 -16.05
N PHE A 279 -18.04 -22.55 -14.99
CA PHE A 279 -17.21 -21.75 -14.09
C PHE A 279 -15.79 -21.43 -14.63
N GLY A 280 -15.53 -21.67 -15.92
CA GLY A 280 -14.20 -21.42 -16.53
C GLY A 280 -13.78 -19.95 -16.50
N SER A 281 -14.76 -19.05 -16.50
CA SER A 281 -14.57 -17.60 -16.39
C SER A 281 -14.70 -17.08 -14.96
N SER A 282 -15.17 -17.90 -14.02
CA SER A 282 -15.49 -17.54 -12.65
C SER A 282 -14.27 -17.13 -11.83
N ARG A 283 -14.49 -16.42 -10.72
CA ARG A 283 -13.41 -15.87 -9.87
C ARG A 283 -13.70 -16.10 -8.39
N LEU A 284 -12.66 -16.46 -7.64
CA LEU A 284 -12.69 -16.48 -6.18
C LEU A 284 -12.35 -15.07 -5.63
N LEU A 285 -13.20 -14.54 -4.76
CA LEU A 285 -13.06 -13.23 -4.12
C LEU A 285 -11.95 -13.20 -3.07
N GLU A 286 -11.70 -14.33 -2.39
CA GLU A 286 -10.70 -14.47 -1.33
C GLU A 286 -9.72 -15.61 -1.63
N PRO A 287 -8.53 -15.30 -2.17
CA PRO A 287 -7.55 -16.33 -2.54
C PRO A 287 -7.06 -17.20 -1.36
N GLY A 288 -7.04 -16.65 -0.14
CA GLY A 288 -6.59 -17.36 1.08
C GLY A 288 -7.48 -18.53 1.49
N ARG A 289 -8.71 -18.59 0.97
CA ARG A 289 -9.67 -19.67 1.24
C ARG A 289 -9.25 -21.01 0.64
N LEU A 290 -8.38 -21.00 -0.38
CA LEU A 290 -7.79 -22.22 -0.95
C LEU A 290 -6.85 -22.91 0.03
N ASP A 291 -6.08 -22.12 0.80
CA ASP A 291 -5.13 -22.62 1.80
C ASP A 291 -5.86 -23.17 3.03
N GLU A 292 -6.95 -22.52 3.45
CA GLU A 292 -7.81 -22.98 4.56
C GLU A 292 -8.50 -24.31 4.28
N LEU A 293 -8.91 -24.56 3.03
CA LEU A 293 -9.57 -25.81 2.60
C LEU A 293 -8.56 -26.91 2.21
N GLY A 294 -7.25 -26.64 2.23
CA GLY A 294 -6.23 -27.59 1.79
C GLY A 294 -6.32 -27.94 0.29
N ILE A 295 -6.97 -27.07 -0.50
CA ILE A 295 -7.19 -27.24 -1.94
C ILE A 295 -5.88 -26.86 -2.65
N THR A 296 -5.14 -27.88 -3.11
CA THR A 296 -4.00 -27.68 -4.02
C THR A 296 -4.35 -26.78 -5.19
N ASN A 297 -3.61 -25.68 -5.32
CA ASN A 297 -3.78 -24.72 -6.39
C ASN A 297 -3.33 -25.35 -7.72
N LEU A 298 -4.28 -25.86 -8.52
CA LEU A 298 -4.04 -26.53 -9.80
C LEU A 298 -3.63 -25.55 -10.92
N GLY A 299 -2.68 -24.65 -10.66
CA GLY A 299 -2.15 -23.70 -11.64
C GLY A 299 -2.93 -22.38 -11.75
N LEU A 300 -3.60 -21.95 -10.69
CA LEU A 300 -4.17 -20.61 -10.51
C LEU A 300 -3.00 -19.66 -10.21
N THR A 301 -2.13 -19.41 -11.21
CA THR A 301 -1.29 -18.22 -11.19
C THR A 301 -2.23 -17.02 -11.18
N LEU A 302 -2.15 -16.20 -10.13
CA LEU A 302 -2.76 -14.86 -10.07
C LEU A 302 -2.13 -13.97 -11.15
N THR A 303 -2.39 -14.30 -12.42
CA THR A 303 -2.20 -13.37 -13.51
C THR A 303 -3.30 -12.32 -13.34
N GLN A 304 -2.92 -11.17 -12.75
CA GLN A 304 -3.63 -9.91 -12.96
C GLN A 304 -3.49 -9.52 -14.44
N GLY A 305 -4.16 -10.27 -15.32
CA GLY A 305 -4.37 -9.93 -16.71
C GLY A 305 -5.80 -9.41 -16.85
N ILE A 306 -6.00 -8.09 -16.73
CA ILE A 306 -7.14 -7.45 -17.38
C ILE A 306 -6.78 -7.44 -18.87
N GLY A 307 -7.15 -8.50 -19.57
CA GLY A 307 -6.92 -8.61 -21.01
C GLY A 307 -6.81 -10.07 -21.45
N GLY A 308 -7.81 -10.55 -22.18
CA GLY A 308 -7.60 -11.61 -23.16
C GLY A 308 -8.67 -12.69 -23.30
N ASP A 309 -9.39 -13.06 -22.24
CA ASP A 309 -10.22 -14.29 -22.29
C ASP A 309 -11.67 -14.07 -21.86
N SER A 310 -12.45 -13.32 -22.64
CA SER A 310 -13.94 -13.34 -22.62
C SER A 310 -14.54 -12.65 -23.87
N SER A 311 -14.14 -13.04 -25.09
CA SER A 311 -14.83 -12.56 -26.32
C SER A 311 -15.91 -13.53 -26.82
N SER A 312 -16.63 -14.20 -25.91
CA SER A 312 -17.74 -15.10 -26.25
C SER A 312 -19.03 -14.83 -25.47
N GLY A 313 -19.09 -13.75 -24.70
CA GLY A 313 -20.34 -13.26 -24.13
C GLY A 313 -21.16 -12.53 -25.19
N THR A 314 -22.43 -12.89 -25.35
CA THR A 314 -23.39 -11.99 -26.02
C THR A 314 -23.40 -10.69 -25.21
N PRO A 315 -23.10 -9.50 -25.80
CA PRO A 315 -22.91 -8.24 -25.06
C PRO A 315 -24.10 -7.85 -24.17
N LEU A 316 -25.25 -8.49 -24.37
CA LEU A 316 -26.52 -8.19 -23.73
C LEU A 316 -26.52 -8.32 -22.20
N TYR A 317 -25.76 -9.26 -21.62
CA TYR A 317 -25.76 -9.53 -20.17
C TYR A 317 -24.61 -8.84 -19.42
N LEU A 318 -23.71 -8.16 -20.14
CA LEU A 318 -22.51 -7.57 -19.55
C LEU A 318 -22.84 -6.24 -18.86
N ALA A 319 -22.46 -6.12 -17.59
CA ALA A 319 -22.69 -4.91 -16.82
C ALA A 319 -21.90 -3.70 -17.40
N PRO A 320 -22.43 -2.46 -17.34
CA PRO A 320 -21.78 -1.28 -17.93
C PRO A 320 -20.35 -1.04 -17.42
N GLU A 321 -20.09 -1.29 -16.14
CA GLU A 321 -18.76 -1.14 -15.54
C GLU A 321 -17.75 -2.16 -16.11
N LEU A 322 -18.22 -3.35 -16.49
CA LEU A 322 -17.39 -4.38 -17.14
C LEU A 322 -17.09 -4.02 -18.59
N VAL A 323 -18.05 -3.41 -19.29
CA VAL A 323 -17.81 -2.81 -20.62
C VAL A 323 -16.76 -1.70 -20.53
N ALA A 324 -16.76 -0.94 -19.43
CA ALA A 324 -15.77 0.09 -19.14
C ALA A 324 -14.42 -0.45 -18.60
N GLY A 325 -14.23 -1.78 -18.53
CA GLY A 325 -12.96 -2.41 -18.15
C GLY A 325 -12.73 -2.59 -16.64
N HIS A 326 -13.73 -2.33 -15.79
CA HIS A 326 -13.62 -2.60 -14.35
C HIS A 326 -13.62 -4.10 -14.05
N ALA A 327 -13.17 -4.46 -12.85
CA ALA A 327 -13.17 -5.85 -12.40
C ALA A 327 -14.61 -6.35 -12.09
N PRO A 328 -14.93 -7.63 -12.37
CA PRO A 328 -16.20 -8.24 -11.97
C PRO A 328 -16.40 -8.27 -10.46
N THR A 329 -17.64 -8.06 -10.04
CA THR A 329 -18.07 -8.02 -8.63
C THR A 329 -19.40 -8.74 -8.45
N VAL A 330 -19.88 -8.88 -7.22
CA VAL A 330 -21.27 -9.33 -6.95
C VAL A 330 -22.28 -8.46 -7.71
N GLN A 331 -22.00 -7.16 -7.86
CA GLN A 331 -22.87 -6.20 -8.54
C GLN A 331 -22.98 -6.44 -10.05
N SER A 332 -21.97 -7.03 -10.68
CA SER A 332 -22.04 -7.39 -12.09
C SER A 332 -22.88 -8.65 -12.33
N ASP A 333 -22.85 -9.62 -11.41
CA ASP A 333 -23.72 -10.80 -11.46
C ASP A 333 -25.20 -10.42 -11.18
N VAL A 334 -25.45 -9.47 -10.26
CA VAL A 334 -26.79 -8.90 -10.01
C VAL A 334 -27.36 -8.22 -11.27
N TYR A 335 -26.53 -7.50 -12.02
CA TYR A 335 -26.95 -6.88 -13.28
C TYR A 335 -27.36 -7.93 -14.31
N ALA A 336 -26.53 -8.96 -14.53
CA ALA A 336 -26.84 -10.04 -15.47
C ALA A 336 -28.13 -10.79 -15.09
N LEU A 337 -28.34 -11.03 -13.80
CA LEU A 337 -29.61 -11.58 -13.27
C LEU A 337 -30.79 -10.64 -13.51
N GLY A 338 -30.61 -9.32 -13.40
CA GLY A 338 -31.65 -8.34 -13.70
C GLY A 338 -32.11 -8.37 -15.16
N ILE A 339 -31.17 -8.54 -16.11
CA ILE A 339 -31.51 -8.71 -17.53
C ILE A 339 -32.28 -10.03 -17.75
N MET A 340 -31.83 -11.13 -17.13
CA MET A 340 -32.54 -12.42 -17.24
C MET A 340 -33.93 -12.38 -16.58
N LEU A 341 -34.09 -11.66 -15.46
CA LEU A 341 -35.39 -11.44 -14.83
C LEU A 341 -36.36 -10.75 -15.79
N TYR A 342 -35.93 -9.65 -16.41
CA TYR A 342 -36.74 -8.96 -17.43
C TYR A 342 -37.20 -9.93 -18.54
N GLN A 343 -36.28 -10.72 -19.08
CA GLN A 343 -36.60 -11.65 -20.16
C GLN A 343 -37.55 -12.77 -19.75
N ILE A 344 -37.36 -13.33 -18.55
CA ILE A 344 -38.23 -14.36 -17.98
C ILE A 344 -39.64 -13.80 -17.71
N LEU A 345 -39.74 -12.55 -17.27
CA LEU A 345 -41.02 -11.88 -17.06
C LEU A 345 -41.78 -11.64 -18.37
N VAL A 346 -41.07 -11.38 -19.46
CA VAL A 346 -41.68 -11.05 -20.75
C VAL A 346 -42.05 -12.28 -21.59
N GLY A 347 -41.44 -13.45 -21.36
CA GLY A 347 -41.63 -14.60 -22.26
C GLY A 347 -40.39 -14.99 -23.04
N ASP A 348 -39.53 -14.02 -23.31
CA ASP A 348 -38.62 -14.10 -24.45
C ASP A 348 -37.17 -13.79 -24.05
N LEU A 349 -36.35 -14.84 -24.02
CA LEU A 349 -34.92 -14.78 -23.72
C LEU A 349 -34.08 -14.11 -24.82
N SER A 350 -34.65 -13.90 -26.00
CA SER A 350 -34.00 -13.17 -27.10
C SER A 350 -34.27 -11.67 -27.05
N ARG A 351 -35.23 -11.24 -26.23
CA ARG A 351 -35.67 -9.84 -26.18
C ARG A 351 -34.59 -8.95 -25.56
N PRO A 352 -34.14 -7.88 -26.26
CA PRO A 352 -33.19 -6.94 -25.71
C PRO A 352 -33.88 -5.95 -24.76
N MET A 353 -33.21 -5.59 -23.67
CA MET A 353 -33.67 -4.54 -22.78
C MET A 353 -33.31 -3.16 -23.36
N ALA A 354 -34.31 -2.45 -23.89
CA ALA A 354 -34.16 -1.13 -24.50
C ALA A 354 -34.91 -0.05 -23.70
N PRO A 355 -34.58 1.25 -23.85
CA PRO A 355 -35.31 2.32 -23.16
C PRO A 355 -36.83 2.22 -23.37
N GLY A 356 -37.60 2.21 -22.28
CA GLY A 356 -39.05 2.01 -22.30
C GLY A 356 -39.52 0.57 -22.10
N TRP A 357 -38.61 -0.36 -21.77
CA TRP A 357 -38.85 -1.76 -21.38
C TRP A 357 -39.84 -1.90 -20.22
N GLU A 358 -40.02 -0.85 -19.40
CA GLU A 358 -40.95 -0.85 -18.26
C GLU A 358 -42.38 -1.16 -18.73
N ARG A 359 -42.74 -0.76 -19.96
CA ARG A 359 -44.05 -1.02 -20.58
C ARG A 359 -44.29 -2.49 -20.90
N ASP A 360 -43.25 -3.31 -20.91
CA ASP A 360 -43.34 -4.74 -21.18
C ASP A 360 -43.74 -5.54 -19.91
N ILE A 361 -43.68 -4.92 -18.73
CA ILE A 361 -44.01 -5.55 -17.45
C ILE A 361 -45.26 -4.86 -16.88
N ALA A 362 -46.31 -5.63 -16.58
CA ALA A 362 -47.56 -5.08 -16.04
C ALA A 362 -47.46 -4.68 -14.55
N ASP A 363 -46.63 -5.38 -13.77
CA ASP A 363 -46.50 -5.19 -12.33
C ASP A 363 -45.41 -4.14 -12.00
N GLU A 364 -45.83 -3.04 -11.38
CA GLU A 364 -44.93 -1.94 -10.98
C GLU A 364 -43.84 -2.35 -9.98
N LEU A 365 -44.10 -3.31 -9.09
CA LEU A 365 -43.11 -3.77 -8.12
C LEU A 365 -42.02 -4.60 -8.80
N LEU A 366 -42.39 -5.38 -9.81
CA LEU A 366 -41.44 -6.12 -10.64
C LEU A 366 -40.64 -5.19 -11.57
N GLN A 367 -41.26 -4.13 -12.10
CA GLN A 367 -40.52 -3.05 -12.77
C GLN A 367 -39.47 -2.43 -11.84
N GLU A 368 -39.83 -2.13 -10.59
CA GLU A 368 -38.87 -1.61 -9.60
C GLU A 368 -37.72 -2.58 -9.35
N ASP A 369 -38.00 -3.87 -9.23
CA ASP A 369 -37.00 -4.91 -8.96
C ASP A 369 -36.02 -5.07 -10.12
N VAL A 370 -36.51 -5.09 -11.36
CA VAL A 370 -35.67 -5.10 -12.57
C VAL A 370 -34.84 -3.82 -12.67
N ALA A 371 -35.44 -2.65 -12.44
CA ALA A 371 -34.72 -1.37 -12.51
C ALA A 371 -33.60 -1.28 -11.48
N ARG A 372 -33.84 -1.74 -10.24
CA ARG A 372 -32.80 -1.79 -9.19
C ARG A 372 -31.74 -2.85 -9.48
N ALA A 373 -32.06 -3.97 -10.12
CA ALA A 373 -31.04 -4.95 -10.50
C ALA A 373 -30.16 -4.44 -11.65
N THR A 374 -30.71 -3.65 -12.56
CA THR A 374 -30.07 -3.23 -13.82
C THR A 374 -29.59 -1.77 -13.85
N ASP A 375 -29.52 -1.08 -12.71
CA ASP A 375 -29.05 0.31 -12.66
C ASP A 375 -27.65 0.45 -13.28
N GLY A 376 -27.40 1.49 -14.08
CA GLY A 376 -26.09 1.72 -14.69
C GLY A 376 -24.96 1.92 -13.68
N HIS A 377 -25.27 2.38 -12.47
CA HIS A 377 -24.33 2.59 -11.37
C HIS A 377 -24.38 1.43 -10.36
N PRO A 378 -23.28 0.68 -10.16
CA PRO A 378 -23.25 -0.45 -9.23
C PRO A 378 -23.69 -0.12 -7.79
N ALA A 379 -23.43 1.10 -7.31
CA ALA A 379 -23.79 1.52 -5.94
C ALA A 379 -25.30 1.72 -5.73
N ARG A 380 -26.09 1.85 -6.80
CA ARG A 380 -27.56 2.01 -6.73
C ARG A 380 -28.30 0.69 -6.95
N ARG A 381 -27.57 -0.37 -7.30
CA ARG A 381 -28.15 -1.69 -7.49
C ARG A 381 -28.46 -2.37 -6.17
N LEU A 382 -29.21 -3.46 -6.25
CA LEU A 382 -29.42 -4.34 -5.10
C LEU A 382 -28.07 -4.85 -4.56
N PRO A 383 -27.84 -4.84 -3.24
CA PRO A 383 -26.52 -5.09 -2.65
C PRO A 383 -25.99 -6.52 -2.89
N ASN A 384 -26.87 -7.49 -3.11
CA ASN A 384 -26.53 -8.88 -3.40
C ASN A 384 -27.73 -9.61 -4.03
N VAL A 385 -27.48 -10.84 -4.52
CA VAL A 385 -28.50 -11.70 -5.13
C VAL A 385 -29.57 -12.14 -4.11
N SER A 386 -29.20 -12.35 -2.85
CA SER A 386 -30.16 -12.76 -1.81
C SER A 386 -31.26 -11.72 -1.57
N GLU A 387 -30.94 -10.42 -1.70
CA GLU A 387 -31.92 -9.34 -1.59
C GLU A 387 -32.88 -9.34 -2.79
N LEU A 388 -32.40 -9.61 -4.01
CA LEU A 388 -33.26 -9.81 -5.18
C LEU A 388 -34.20 -11.00 -4.97
N THR A 389 -33.66 -12.15 -4.54
CA THR A 389 -34.46 -13.34 -4.21
C THR A 389 -35.52 -13.04 -3.16
N LYS A 390 -35.16 -12.33 -2.08
CA LYS A 390 -36.07 -11.98 -0.99
C LYS A 390 -37.22 -11.12 -1.50
N ARG A 391 -36.92 -10.10 -2.31
CA ARG A 391 -37.92 -9.19 -2.89
C ARG A 391 -38.92 -9.90 -3.79
N LEU A 392 -38.47 -10.89 -4.56
CA LEU A 392 -39.34 -11.72 -5.39
C LEU A 392 -40.19 -12.69 -4.55
N ARG A 393 -39.63 -13.32 -3.52
CA ARG A 393 -40.37 -14.21 -2.61
C ARG A 393 -41.43 -13.49 -1.78
N THR A 394 -41.24 -12.20 -1.50
CA THR A 394 -42.18 -11.37 -0.72
C THR A 394 -43.08 -10.49 -1.58
N LEU A 395 -43.15 -10.72 -2.90
CA LEU A 395 -43.94 -9.91 -3.82
C LEU A 395 -45.41 -9.78 -3.38
N GLU A 396 -46.06 -10.89 -3.01
CA GLU A 396 -47.47 -10.90 -2.56
C GLU A 396 -47.67 -10.09 -1.26
N SER A 397 -46.72 -10.19 -0.33
CA SER A 397 -46.72 -9.39 0.89
C SER A 397 -46.54 -7.90 0.59
N ARG A 398 -45.68 -7.56 -0.38
CA ARG A 398 -45.45 -6.17 -0.81
C ARG A 398 -46.67 -5.60 -1.54
N HIS A 399 -47.39 -6.40 -2.31
CA HIS A 399 -48.67 -6.03 -2.91
C HIS A 399 -49.71 -5.74 -1.82
N SER A 400 -49.87 -6.63 -0.85
CA SER A 400 -50.80 -6.47 0.27
C SER A 400 -50.50 -5.22 1.10
N GLU A 401 -49.23 -4.95 1.40
CA GLU A 401 -48.81 -3.76 2.14
C GLU A 401 -49.09 -2.47 1.37
N ARG A 402 -48.78 -2.43 0.06
CA ARG A 402 -49.04 -1.27 -0.78
C ARG A 402 -50.55 -1.00 -0.93
N GLN A 403 -51.36 -2.06 -1.03
CA GLN A 403 -52.82 -1.95 -1.03
C GLN A 403 -53.35 -1.41 0.30
N HIS A 404 -52.87 -1.92 1.43
CA HIS A 404 -53.27 -1.42 2.76
C HIS A 404 -52.90 0.05 2.97
N ILE A 405 -51.72 0.49 2.51
CA ILE A 405 -51.31 1.89 2.57
C ILE A 405 -52.23 2.75 1.69
N ALA A 406 -52.52 2.32 0.46
CA ALA A 406 -53.42 3.04 -0.44
C ALA A 406 -54.87 3.11 0.10
N GLU A 407 -55.37 2.04 0.72
CA GLU A 407 -56.67 1.99 1.37
C GLU A 407 -56.73 2.90 2.60
N ALA A 408 -55.68 2.90 3.44
CA ALA A 408 -55.58 3.79 4.60
C ALA A 408 -55.54 5.26 4.17
N GLU A 409 -54.84 5.59 3.09
CA GLU A 409 -54.81 6.94 2.51
C GLU A 409 -56.17 7.36 1.91
N LEU A 410 -56.91 6.42 1.32
CA LEU A 410 -58.26 6.67 0.81
C LEU A 410 -59.26 6.85 1.97
N GLN A 411 -59.17 6.02 3.02
CA GLN A 411 -59.95 6.14 4.25
C GLN A 411 -59.67 7.46 4.96
N ASN A 412 -58.40 7.88 5.04
CA ASN A 412 -58.01 9.19 5.57
C ASN A 412 -58.55 10.35 4.72
N ARG A 413 -58.58 10.22 3.39
CA ARG A 413 -59.20 11.22 2.51
C ARG A 413 -60.73 11.31 2.69
N ILE A 414 -61.42 10.18 2.84
CA ILE A 414 -62.87 10.12 3.10
C ILE A 414 -63.20 10.64 4.52
N ALA A 415 -62.38 10.29 5.52
CA ALA A 415 -62.47 10.79 6.90
C ALA A 415 -62.23 12.31 6.97
N ALA A 416 -61.27 12.84 6.20
CA ALA A 416 -61.02 14.27 6.07
C ALA A 416 -62.23 14.99 5.44
N GLN A 417 -62.85 14.43 4.40
CA GLN A 417 -64.02 15.00 3.73
C GLN A 417 -65.32 14.93 4.56
N THR A 418 -65.49 13.90 5.39
CA THR A 418 -66.62 13.78 6.33
C THR A 418 -66.48 14.68 7.55
N LEU A 419 -65.24 14.90 8.02
CA LEU A 419 -64.91 15.81 9.11
C LEU A 419 -65.16 17.29 8.74
N GLU A 420 -64.95 17.68 7.48
CA GLU A 420 -65.26 19.04 7.00
C GLU A 420 -66.76 19.36 7.08
N ARG A 421 -67.65 18.41 6.80
CA ARG A 421 -69.11 18.62 6.86
C ARG A 421 -69.64 18.69 8.30
N ALA A 422 -69.02 17.99 9.24
CA ALA A 422 -69.44 17.96 10.65
C ALA A 422 -68.88 19.15 11.48
N LYS A 423 -67.75 19.74 11.07
CA LYS A 423 -67.14 20.86 11.81
C LYS A 423 -67.91 22.17 11.70
N ALA A 424 -68.90 22.32 10.83
CA ALA A 424 -69.45 23.63 10.48
C ALA A 424 -70.13 24.46 11.60
N ARG A 425 -70.35 23.99 12.86
CA ARG A 425 -71.05 24.83 13.86
C ARG A 425 -70.62 24.87 15.34
N ARG A 426 -69.76 24.01 15.90
CA ARG A 426 -69.49 24.06 17.37
C ARG A 426 -68.05 23.88 17.90
N PRO A 427 -67.09 23.27 17.20
CA PRO A 427 -65.71 23.16 17.71
C PRO A 427 -64.79 24.34 17.35
N TRP A 428 -65.19 25.23 16.43
CA TRP A 428 -64.31 26.28 15.91
C TRP A 428 -63.86 27.31 16.95
N ILE A 429 -64.71 27.70 17.91
CA ILE A 429 -64.34 28.72 18.92
C ILE A 429 -63.27 28.20 19.88
N ALA A 430 -63.41 26.97 20.40
CA ALA A 430 -62.44 26.35 21.30
C ALA A 430 -61.15 25.93 20.58
N ALA A 431 -61.25 25.50 19.32
CA ALA A 431 -60.10 25.16 18.49
C ALA A 431 -59.27 26.40 18.12
N THR A 432 -59.86 27.57 17.84
CA THR A 432 -59.06 28.80 17.58
C THR A 432 -58.17 29.18 18.75
N ILE A 433 -58.68 29.11 19.98
CA ILE A 433 -57.92 29.48 21.19
C ILE A 433 -56.82 28.45 21.44
N GLY A 434 -57.11 27.15 21.34
CA GLY A 434 -56.11 26.09 21.48
C GLY A 434 -55.03 26.13 20.38
N MET A 435 -55.42 26.41 19.13
CA MET A 435 -54.52 26.50 17.99
C MET A 435 -53.65 27.77 18.01
N LEU A 436 -54.16 28.87 18.57
CA LEU A 436 -53.36 30.08 18.82
C LEU A 436 -52.32 29.85 19.91
N VAL A 437 -52.66 29.15 21.00
CA VAL A 437 -51.70 28.85 22.09
C VAL A 437 -50.64 27.84 21.65
N VAL A 438 -51.06 26.75 20.99
CA VAL A 438 -50.11 25.76 20.43
C VAL A 438 -49.27 26.39 19.33
N GLY A 439 -49.87 27.16 18.42
CA GLY A 439 -49.17 27.88 17.37
C GLY A 439 -48.15 28.89 17.92
N LEU A 440 -48.50 29.65 18.97
CA LEU A 440 -47.58 30.58 19.62
C LEU A 440 -46.44 29.85 20.33
N ALA A 441 -46.73 28.76 21.03
CA ALA A 441 -45.72 27.94 21.70
C ALA A 441 -44.77 27.25 20.70
N THR A 442 -45.30 26.70 19.60
CA THR A 442 -44.49 26.11 18.53
C THR A 442 -43.70 27.19 17.79
N THR A 443 -44.25 28.38 17.60
CA THR A 443 -43.51 29.50 16.96
C THR A 443 -42.39 30.01 17.87
N LEU A 444 -42.61 30.14 19.18
CA LEU A 444 -41.56 30.49 20.15
C LEU A 444 -40.48 29.41 20.24
N TRP A 445 -40.87 28.13 20.25
CA TRP A 445 -39.94 27.00 20.27
C TRP A 445 -39.13 26.91 18.97
N LEU A 446 -39.76 27.06 17.79
CA LEU A 446 -39.08 27.11 16.51
C LEU A 446 -38.21 28.36 16.37
N PHE A 447 -38.60 29.50 16.95
CA PHE A 447 -37.79 30.71 16.97
C PHE A 447 -36.56 30.52 17.85
N GLU A 448 -36.71 29.94 19.04
CA GLU A 448 -35.57 29.63 19.93
C GLU A 448 -34.66 28.56 19.33
N GLN A 449 -35.22 27.53 18.68
CA GLN A 449 -34.46 26.52 17.95
C GLN A 449 -33.74 27.14 16.74
N SER A 450 -34.39 28.03 15.99
CA SER A 450 -33.79 28.72 14.85
C SER A 450 -32.73 29.72 15.28
N ASP A 451 -32.92 30.42 16.40
CA ASP A 451 -31.94 31.37 16.92
C ASP A 451 -30.73 30.65 17.48
N ARG A 452 -30.92 29.53 18.20
CA ARG A 452 -29.82 28.63 18.60
C ARG A 452 -29.08 28.06 17.40
N ALA A 453 -29.80 27.61 16.37
CA ALA A 453 -29.20 27.11 15.14
C ALA A 453 -28.44 28.22 14.39
N ARG A 454 -28.97 29.45 14.37
CA ARG A 454 -28.28 30.62 13.78
C ARG A 454 -27.03 31.00 14.55
N VAL A 455 -27.09 31.05 15.88
CA VAL A 455 -25.93 31.35 16.73
C VAL A 455 -24.86 30.27 16.58
N GLN A 456 -25.24 28.99 16.53
CA GLN A 456 -24.31 27.89 16.26
C GLN A 456 -23.70 27.99 14.86
N ALA A 457 -24.52 28.23 13.83
CA ALA A 457 -24.03 28.39 12.46
C ALA A 457 -23.13 29.63 12.30
N GLU A 458 -23.42 30.72 12.99
CA GLU A 458 -22.61 31.94 12.99
C GLU A 458 -21.28 31.71 13.72
N GLN A 459 -21.27 30.94 14.81
CA GLN A 459 -20.05 30.52 15.51
C GLN A 459 -19.20 29.58 14.65
N GLU A 460 -19.79 28.57 14.02
CA GLU A 460 -19.09 27.69 13.07
C GLU A 460 -18.54 28.45 11.87
N ARG A 461 -19.31 29.43 11.35
CA ARG A 461 -18.85 30.31 10.27
C ARG A 461 -17.68 31.19 10.71
N ARG A 462 -17.75 31.83 11.88
CA ARG A 462 -16.65 32.63 12.44
C ARG A 462 -15.39 31.80 12.67
N ARG A 463 -15.52 30.56 13.14
CA ARG A 463 -14.42 29.60 13.28
C ARG A 463 -13.78 29.28 11.93
N ALA A 464 -14.59 28.91 10.95
CA ALA A 464 -14.10 28.61 9.61
C ALA A 464 -13.42 29.82 8.97
N GLU A 465 -14.00 31.01 9.09
CA GLU A 465 -13.42 32.27 8.61
C GLU A 465 -12.10 32.60 9.32
N ALA A 466 -12.01 32.41 10.64
CA ALA A 466 -10.79 32.65 11.41
C ALA A 466 -9.64 31.69 11.03
N THR A 467 -9.94 30.39 10.87
CA THR A 467 -8.96 29.38 10.42
C THR A 467 -8.51 29.63 8.99
N VAL A 468 -9.43 29.94 8.08
CA VAL A 468 -9.10 30.27 6.68
C VAL A 468 -8.25 31.54 6.62
N ALA A 469 -8.63 32.59 7.37
CA ALA A 469 -7.87 33.82 7.41
C ALA A 469 -6.46 33.61 8.00
N PHE A 470 -6.30 32.78 9.03
CA PHE A 470 -4.98 32.42 9.56
C PHE A 470 -4.10 31.73 8.50
N LEU A 471 -4.65 30.74 7.78
CA LEU A 471 -3.92 30.07 6.70
C LEU A 471 -3.55 31.03 5.56
N THR A 472 -4.46 31.93 5.20
CA THR A 472 -4.32 32.77 4.00
C THR A 472 -3.52 34.04 4.25
N ASP A 473 -3.73 34.71 5.39
CA ASP A 473 -3.13 36.01 5.71
C ASP A 473 -1.82 35.84 6.47
N ASP A 474 -1.76 34.93 7.45
CA ASP A 474 -0.61 34.81 8.36
C ASP A 474 0.44 33.81 7.85
N ILE A 475 0.02 32.66 7.30
CA ILE A 475 0.96 31.66 6.73
C ILE A 475 1.27 31.96 5.25
N ILE A 476 0.26 31.93 4.37
CA ILE A 476 0.46 32.12 2.93
C ILE A 476 0.76 33.59 2.62
N GLY A 477 0.06 34.53 3.26
CA GLY A 477 0.23 35.97 3.07
C GLY A 477 1.57 36.47 3.59
N GLY A 478 2.12 35.81 4.62
CA GLY A 478 3.48 36.03 5.12
C GLY A 478 4.57 35.65 4.10
N ALA A 479 4.27 34.80 3.12
CA ALA A 479 5.23 34.36 2.10
C ALA A 479 5.54 35.42 1.02
N ASN A 480 4.86 36.57 1.05
CA ASN A 480 5.08 37.66 0.09
C ASN A 480 6.21 38.60 0.56
N PRO A 481 7.36 38.66 -0.15
CA PRO A 481 8.45 39.56 0.21
C PRO A 481 7.98 41.02 0.22
N GLY A 482 8.17 41.71 1.34
CA GLY A 482 7.79 43.11 1.54
C GLY A 482 6.53 43.38 2.37
N ARG A 483 5.66 42.39 2.62
CA ARG A 483 4.46 42.58 3.48
C ARG A 483 4.70 42.26 4.95
N ALA A 484 5.59 41.30 5.23
CA ALA A 484 5.91 40.80 6.56
C ALA A 484 7.33 41.17 7.03
N GLY A 485 7.98 42.15 6.37
CA GLY A 485 9.34 42.59 6.74
C GLY A 485 10.49 41.72 6.24
N PHE A 486 10.21 40.64 5.49
CA PHE A 486 11.25 39.84 4.85
C PHE A 486 11.81 40.52 3.60
N GLU A 487 13.14 40.63 3.52
CA GLU A 487 13.86 41.16 2.35
C GLU A 487 13.92 40.16 1.17
N LYS A 488 13.66 38.87 1.42
CA LYS A 488 13.68 37.76 0.46
C LYS A 488 12.47 36.85 0.68
N ASN A 489 12.28 35.85 -0.21
CA ASN A 489 11.29 34.80 0.01
C ASN A 489 11.58 34.10 1.35
N PRO A 490 10.67 34.16 2.33
CA PRO A 490 10.89 33.53 3.62
C PRO A 490 10.86 32.01 3.49
N THR A 491 11.64 31.36 4.33
CA THR A 491 11.62 29.91 4.53
C THR A 491 10.35 29.47 5.25
N VAL A 492 10.01 28.19 5.14
CA VAL A 492 8.87 27.62 5.90
C VAL A 492 9.06 27.82 7.41
N GLN A 493 10.30 27.77 7.89
CA GLN A 493 10.67 28.07 9.28
C GLN A 493 10.21 29.47 9.70
N GLU A 494 10.63 30.49 8.96
CA GLU A 494 10.34 31.89 9.25
C GLU A 494 8.83 32.18 9.19
N LEU A 495 8.10 31.49 8.31
CA LEU A 495 6.65 31.57 8.24
C LEU A 495 5.95 30.95 9.46
N LEU A 496 6.40 29.79 9.92
CA LEU A 496 5.86 29.16 11.13
C LEU A 496 6.14 30.02 12.37
N GLU A 497 7.33 30.59 12.47
CA GLU A 497 7.69 31.49 13.58
C GLU A 497 6.87 32.80 13.55
N LEU A 498 6.64 33.37 12.37
CA LEU A 498 5.78 34.55 12.25
C LEU A 498 4.33 34.24 12.66
N ALA A 499 3.79 33.12 12.16
CA ALA A 499 2.41 32.72 12.42
C ALA A 499 2.19 32.38 13.91
N SER A 500 3.16 31.76 14.58
CA SER A 500 3.04 31.38 16.00
C SER A 500 2.78 32.57 16.92
N ASN A 501 3.37 33.73 16.61
CA ASN A 501 3.19 34.96 17.39
C ASN A 501 1.76 35.52 17.37
N GLN A 502 0.91 35.11 16.43
CA GLN A 502 -0.46 35.61 16.31
C GLN A 502 -1.53 34.66 16.86
N ILE A 503 -1.18 33.40 17.15
CA ILE A 503 -2.15 32.35 17.49
C ILE A 503 -2.88 32.68 18.79
N GLU A 504 -2.16 32.97 19.88
CA GLU A 504 -2.77 33.23 21.19
C GLU A 504 -3.72 34.42 21.13
N GLN A 505 -3.34 35.51 20.44
CA GLN A 505 -4.19 36.70 20.32
C GLN A 505 -5.45 36.44 19.48
N ARG A 506 -5.33 35.66 18.41
CA ARG A 506 -6.41 35.45 17.44
C ARG A 506 -7.45 34.45 17.90
N PHE A 507 -7.04 33.47 18.71
CA PHE A 507 -7.92 32.40 19.21
C PHE A 507 -8.15 32.44 20.73
N ALA A 508 -7.84 33.56 21.40
CA ALA A 508 -7.97 33.74 22.84
C ALA A 508 -9.34 33.33 23.43
N ASP A 509 -10.43 33.57 22.68
CA ASP A 509 -11.80 33.24 23.11
C ASP A 509 -12.22 31.81 22.72
N GLU A 510 -11.37 31.06 22.01
CA GLU A 510 -11.65 29.73 21.45
C GLU A 510 -10.51 28.71 21.71
N PRO A 511 -10.27 28.31 22.97
CA PRO A 511 -9.11 27.49 23.35
C PRO A 511 -9.07 26.11 22.67
N ALA A 512 -10.21 25.56 22.26
CA ALA A 512 -10.27 24.30 21.50
C ALA A 512 -9.72 24.46 20.06
N THR A 513 -10.04 25.59 19.41
CA THR A 513 -9.53 25.93 18.07
C THR A 513 -8.04 26.25 18.17
N GLU A 514 -7.65 27.04 19.18
CA GLU A 514 -6.26 27.37 19.47
C GLU A 514 -5.40 26.12 19.63
N ALA A 515 -5.86 25.13 20.41
CA ALA A 515 -5.18 23.85 20.59
C ALA A 515 -4.96 23.10 19.27
N ALA A 516 -5.98 23.06 18.40
CA ALA A 516 -5.89 22.39 17.10
C ALA A 516 -4.91 23.09 16.15
N VAL A 517 -4.86 24.43 16.17
CA VAL A 517 -3.90 25.21 15.39
C VAL A 517 -2.47 24.96 15.90
N TRP A 518 -2.25 24.99 17.22
CA TRP A 518 -0.95 24.65 17.80
C TRP A 518 -0.49 23.22 17.46
N GLN A 519 -1.42 22.26 17.45
CA GLN A 519 -1.14 20.89 17.04
C GLN A 519 -0.65 20.83 15.58
N ALA A 520 -1.34 21.51 14.66
CA ALA A 520 -0.96 21.56 13.26
C ALA A 520 0.40 22.25 13.04
N MET A 521 0.69 23.32 13.79
CA MET A 521 1.98 24.00 13.79
C MET A 521 3.10 23.07 14.27
N GLY A 522 2.85 22.31 15.34
CA GLY A 522 3.78 21.30 15.85
C GLY A 522 4.05 20.20 14.85
N ASP A 523 3.02 19.67 14.18
CA ASP A 523 3.16 18.63 13.15
C ASP A 523 3.97 19.14 11.96
N ALA A 524 3.72 20.39 11.51
CA ALA A 524 4.47 21.03 10.44
C ALA A 524 5.96 21.23 10.81
N ALA A 525 6.23 21.76 12.01
CA ALA A 525 7.59 21.94 12.52
C ALA A 525 8.33 20.60 12.68
N PHE A 526 7.63 19.55 13.13
CA PHE A 526 8.19 18.21 13.25
C PHE A 526 8.56 17.63 11.88
N ALA A 527 7.71 17.81 10.88
CA ALA A 527 7.94 17.33 9.51
C ALA A 527 9.18 17.95 8.85
N ILE A 528 9.53 19.18 9.21
CA ILE A 528 10.76 19.87 8.75
C ILE A 528 11.94 19.72 9.73
N HIS A 529 11.88 18.75 10.64
CA HIS A 529 12.93 18.41 11.62
C HIS A 529 13.26 19.53 12.64
N GLN A 530 12.35 20.49 12.85
CA GLN A 530 12.47 21.52 13.89
C GLN A 530 11.91 21.02 15.22
N PHE A 531 12.58 20.03 15.80
CA PHE A 531 12.09 19.34 17.00
C PHE A 531 11.97 20.25 18.23
N ARG A 532 12.77 21.33 18.30
CA ARG A 532 12.69 22.31 19.39
C ARG A 532 11.38 23.09 19.33
N ASP A 533 11.08 23.66 18.17
CA ASP A 533 9.89 24.48 17.96
C ASP A 533 8.63 23.61 17.97
N ALA A 534 8.69 22.42 17.36
CA ALA A 534 7.61 21.44 17.40
C ALA A 534 7.23 21.07 18.84
N LYS A 535 8.22 20.83 19.71
CA LYS A 535 7.99 20.57 21.13
C LYS A 535 7.26 21.74 21.79
N GLU A 536 7.68 22.97 21.55
CA GLU A 536 7.04 24.16 22.13
C GLU A 536 5.60 24.35 21.63
N TYR A 537 5.36 24.15 20.33
CA TYR A 537 4.01 24.21 19.76
C TYR A 537 3.10 23.12 20.31
N PHE A 538 3.57 21.88 20.46
CA PHE A 538 2.79 20.82 21.10
C PHE A 538 2.54 21.11 22.60
N GLN A 539 3.46 21.76 23.31
CA GLN A 539 3.23 22.19 24.69
C GLN A 539 2.13 23.26 24.79
N ASN A 540 2.10 24.21 23.84
CA ASN A 540 1.00 25.18 23.75
C ASN A 540 -0.33 24.52 23.37
N ALA A 541 -0.31 23.48 22.53
CA ALA A 541 -1.49 22.66 22.24
C ALA A 541 -2.03 21.96 23.49
N VAL A 542 -1.15 21.41 24.34
CA VAL A 542 -1.52 20.83 25.65
C VAL A 542 -2.17 21.89 26.54
N LYS A 543 -1.52 23.04 26.74
CA LYS A 543 -2.03 24.14 27.58
C LYS A 543 -3.40 24.63 27.12
N SER A 544 -3.58 24.83 25.82
CA SER A 544 -4.86 25.26 25.23
C SER A 544 -5.93 24.19 25.38
N SER A 545 -5.57 22.91 25.22
CA SER A 545 -6.48 21.77 25.42
C SER A 545 -6.92 21.63 26.88
N GLU A 546 -6.03 21.87 27.83
CA GLU A 546 -6.35 21.88 29.27
C GLU A 546 -7.38 22.96 29.61
N VAL A 547 -7.24 24.17 29.02
CA VAL A 547 -8.23 25.25 29.17
C VAL A 547 -9.57 24.88 28.51
N ALA A 548 -9.54 24.24 27.34
CA ALA A 548 -10.75 23.90 26.59
C ALA A 548 -11.56 22.74 27.17
N PHE A 549 -10.88 21.72 27.70
CA PHE A 549 -11.49 20.42 28.02
C PHE A 549 -11.28 19.99 29.49
N GLY A 550 -10.38 20.64 30.22
CA GLY A 550 -9.98 20.28 31.58
C GLY A 550 -8.79 19.31 31.62
N GLU A 551 -7.97 19.39 32.67
CA GLU A 551 -6.66 18.70 32.79
C GLU A 551 -6.70 17.16 32.73
N SER A 552 -7.88 16.56 32.93
CA SER A 552 -8.08 15.10 32.95
C SER A 552 -8.70 14.55 31.66
N ASP A 553 -8.83 15.36 30.61
CA ASP A 553 -9.46 14.94 29.36
C ASP A 553 -8.52 14.05 28.52
N THR A 554 -9.07 12.96 27.99
CA THR A 554 -8.34 11.97 27.18
C THR A 554 -7.80 12.57 25.87
N ARG A 555 -8.38 13.67 25.36
CA ARG A 555 -7.94 14.36 24.14
C ARG A 555 -6.56 15.00 24.29
N ILE A 556 -6.14 15.31 25.52
CA ILE A 556 -4.82 15.89 25.81
C ILE A 556 -3.70 14.86 25.58
N ALA A 557 -3.99 13.56 25.70
CA ALA A 557 -2.99 12.50 25.57
C ALA A 557 -2.29 12.51 24.21
N ALA A 558 -3.00 12.81 23.12
CA ALA A 558 -2.42 12.88 21.77
C ALA A 558 -1.33 13.97 21.67
N ALA A 559 -1.61 15.16 22.19
CA ALA A 559 -0.64 16.26 22.22
C ALA A 559 0.56 15.93 23.13
N LEU A 560 0.34 15.29 24.29
CA LEU A 560 1.43 14.86 25.17
C LEU A 560 2.35 13.82 24.53
N TYR A 561 1.82 12.84 23.77
CA TYR A 561 2.65 11.91 23.02
C TYR A 561 3.52 12.61 21.98
N ASN A 562 2.98 13.62 21.30
CA ASN A 562 3.73 14.43 20.35
C ASN A 562 4.81 15.30 21.05
N VAL A 563 4.52 15.87 22.22
CA VAL A 563 5.53 16.54 23.07
C VAL A 563 6.66 15.56 23.40
N ALA A 564 6.33 14.37 23.91
CA ALA A 564 7.31 13.36 24.30
C ALA A 564 8.17 12.91 23.11
N LEU A 565 7.56 12.71 21.94
CA LEU A 565 8.25 12.34 20.72
C LEU A 565 9.20 13.45 20.25
N ALA A 566 8.72 14.69 20.10
CA ALA A 566 9.55 15.83 19.71
C ALA A 566 10.70 16.06 20.70
N GLN A 567 10.40 15.99 22.00
CA GLN A 567 11.36 16.17 23.06
C GLN A 567 12.44 15.07 23.09
N SER A 568 12.13 13.85 22.65
CA SER A 568 13.11 12.77 22.52
C SER A 568 14.24 13.15 21.55
N TYR A 569 13.93 13.88 20.48
CA TYR A 569 14.92 14.29 19.46
C TYR A 569 15.72 15.55 19.82
N VAL A 570 15.33 16.31 20.84
CA VAL A 570 16.02 17.56 21.23
C VAL A 570 17.35 17.31 21.99
N THR A 571 17.68 16.05 22.32
CA THR A 571 18.97 15.58 22.86
C THR A 571 19.63 16.48 23.92
N ASP A 572 19.01 16.56 25.10
CA ASP A 572 19.70 16.99 26.32
C ASP A 572 19.53 15.93 27.42
N ALA A 573 20.58 15.68 28.22
CA ALA A 573 20.57 14.60 29.22
C ALA A 573 19.53 14.82 30.34
N LYS A 574 19.09 16.06 30.57
CA LYS A 574 18.02 16.39 31.54
C LYS A 574 16.62 16.09 30.97
N SER A 575 16.49 16.02 29.65
CA SER A 575 15.26 15.88 28.89
C SER A 575 14.66 14.49 29.02
N PHE A 576 15.47 13.44 29.14
CA PHE A 576 14.95 12.06 29.19
C PHE A 576 14.03 11.78 30.37
N ASN A 577 14.30 12.37 31.54
CA ASN A 577 13.40 12.24 32.69
C ASN A 577 12.08 12.98 32.46
N LEU A 578 12.14 14.15 31.81
CA LEU A 578 10.93 14.91 31.44
C LEU A 578 10.10 14.17 30.37
N VAL A 579 10.74 13.55 29.38
CA VAL A 579 10.06 12.69 28.39
C VAL A 579 9.34 11.55 29.10
N LYS A 580 10.02 10.86 30.02
CA LYS A 580 9.41 9.78 30.81
C LYS A 580 8.19 10.24 31.59
N ILE A 581 8.28 11.37 32.30
CA ILE A 581 7.15 11.95 33.06
C ILE A 581 5.99 12.31 32.11
N THR A 582 6.31 12.86 30.93
CA THR A 582 5.32 13.23 29.92
C THR A 582 4.59 12.01 29.36
N LEU A 583 5.33 10.93 29.06
CA LEU A 583 4.77 9.64 28.62
C LEU A 583 3.88 9.02 29.70
N GLU A 584 4.32 8.98 30.95
CA GLU A 584 3.53 8.45 32.07
C GLU A 584 2.21 9.22 32.25
N ARG A 585 2.25 10.55 32.10
CA ARG A 585 1.04 11.40 32.11
C ARG A 585 0.13 11.08 30.92
N ALA A 586 0.68 10.97 29.72
CA ALA A 586 -0.08 10.65 28.51
C ALA A 586 -0.76 9.28 28.61
N ASP A 587 -0.03 8.25 29.05
CA ASP A 587 -0.54 6.89 29.25
C ASP A 587 -1.65 6.85 30.29
N THR A 588 -1.50 7.61 31.38
CA THR A 588 -2.54 7.72 32.43
C THR A 588 -3.83 8.32 31.88
N LEU A 589 -3.73 9.37 31.07
CA LEU A 589 -4.89 10.01 30.44
C LEU A 589 -5.51 9.13 29.34
N ALA A 590 -4.70 8.42 28.57
CA ALA A 590 -5.18 7.56 27.50
C ALA A 590 -5.87 6.28 28.03
N GLY A 591 -5.43 5.76 29.19
CA GLY A 591 -6.00 4.57 29.82
C GLY A 591 -6.00 3.37 28.87
N GLU A 592 -7.11 2.62 28.81
CA GLU A 592 -7.22 1.44 27.94
C GLU A 592 -7.20 1.73 26.44
N GLN A 593 -7.30 3.01 26.02
CA GLN A 593 -7.31 3.36 24.59
C GLN A 593 -5.98 3.06 23.89
N VAL A 594 -4.86 3.03 24.64
CA VAL A 594 -3.52 2.66 24.11
C VAL A 594 -3.44 1.19 23.66
N ASN A 595 -4.33 0.34 24.17
CA ASN A 595 -4.38 -1.09 23.83
C ASN A 595 -5.33 -1.39 22.65
N LYS A 596 -6.09 -0.38 22.18
CA LYS A 596 -7.03 -0.55 21.06
C LYS A 596 -6.35 -0.21 19.74
N THR A 597 -6.93 -0.69 18.63
CA THR A 597 -6.49 -0.24 17.29
C THR A 597 -7.06 1.16 17.04
N SER A 598 -6.31 2.20 17.42
CA SER A 598 -6.72 3.60 17.34
C SER A 598 -5.54 4.52 16.96
N GLU A 599 -5.84 5.72 16.46
CA GLU A 599 -4.82 6.75 16.20
C GLU A 599 -4.05 7.13 17.47
N LEU A 600 -4.71 7.14 18.63
CA LEU A 600 -4.05 7.41 19.90
C LEU A 600 -3.03 6.32 20.27
N ALA A 601 -3.37 5.05 20.05
CA ALA A 601 -2.44 3.94 20.26
C ALA A 601 -1.24 3.99 19.31
N LEU A 602 -1.44 4.46 18.07
CA LEU A 602 -0.35 4.68 17.12
C LEU A 602 0.60 5.78 17.60
N LEU A 603 0.07 6.90 18.09
CA LEU A 603 0.88 7.98 18.68
C LEU A 603 1.65 7.51 19.92
N ALA A 604 1.00 6.76 20.81
CA ALA A 604 1.62 6.19 21.99
C ALA A 604 2.81 5.29 21.61
N ALA A 605 2.59 4.33 20.72
CA ALA A 605 3.63 3.42 20.26
C ALA A 605 4.81 4.17 19.60
N ARG A 606 4.54 5.20 18.78
CA ARG A 606 5.58 6.04 18.17
C ARG A 606 6.39 6.81 19.21
N ALA A 607 5.74 7.41 20.19
CA ALA A 607 6.41 8.20 21.23
C ALA A 607 7.31 7.33 22.12
N HIS A 608 6.82 6.17 22.57
CA HIS A 608 7.61 5.19 23.33
C HIS A 608 8.77 4.61 22.50
N ALA A 609 8.52 4.28 21.23
CA ALA A 609 9.57 3.84 20.31
C ALA A 609 10.68 4.90 20.16
N GLY A 610 10.31 6.17 19.91
CA GLY A 610 11.25 7.28 19.76
C GLY A 610 12.07 7.54 21.02
N TYR A 611 11.44 7.48 22.20
CA TYR A 611 12.12 7.63 23.49
C TYR A 611 13.21 6.56 23.70
N HIS A 612 12.85 5.28 23.56
CA HIS A 612 13.81 4.18 23.74
C HIS A 612 14.86 4.13 22.63
N ALA A 613 14.49 4.43 21.38
CA ALA A 613 15.44 4.50 20.27
C ALA A 613 16.50 5.58 20.49
N THR A 614 16.10 6.76 20.96
CA THR A 614 17.03 7.88 21.22
C THR A 614 17.92 7.62 22.44
N LYS A 615 17.44 6.84 23.41
CA LYS A 615 18.26 6.31 24.51
C LYS A 615 19.19 5.18 24.13
N LEU A 616 19.14 4.72 22.88
CA LEU A 616 19.91 3.57 22.40
C LEU A 616 19.57 2.29 23.18
N GLU A 617 18.29 2.10 23.49
CA GLU A 617 17.72 0.91 24.15
C GLU A 617 16.91 0.08 23.12
N PRO A 618 17.57 -0.55 22.12
CA PRO A 618 16.90 -1.16 20.97
C PRO A 618 16.00 -2.34 21.34
N ALA A 619 16.27 -3.02 22.46
CA ALA A 619 15.43 -4.10 22.98
C ALA A 619 14.07 -3.61 23.49
N LEU A 620 14.03 -2.40 24.06
CA LEU A 620 12.80 -1.76 24.54
C LEU A 620 12.08 -1.01 23.41
N ALA A 621 12.81 -0.46 22.44
CA ALA A 621 12.23 0.21 21.29
C ALA A 621 11.53 -0.75 20.31
N LEU A 622 12.09 -1.95 20.10
CA LEU A 622 11.63 -2.88 19.06
C LEU A 622 10.13 -3.27 19.18
N PRO A 623 9.59 -3.66 20.36
CA PRO A 623 8.17 -3.99 20.48
C PRO A 623 7.25 -2.83 20.09
N TYR A 624 7.60 -1.60 20.48
CA TYR A 624 6.83 -0.40 20.13
C TYR A 624 6.94 -0.06 18.63
N LEU A 625 8.10 -0.30 18.01
CA LEU A 625 8.25 -0.15 16.55
C LEU A 625 7.42 -1.18 15.78
N GLU A 626 7.39 -2.44 16.23
CA GLU A 626 6.55 -3.50 15.63
C GLU A 626 5.06 -3.19 15.80
N GLN A 627 4.65 -2.72 16.98
CA GLN A 627 3.30 -2.24 17.24
C GLN A 627 2.95 -1.06 16.32
N THR A 628 3.84 -0.09 16.18
CA THR A 628 3.68 1.05 15.26
C THR A 628 3.48 0.57 13.83
N ALA A 629 4.30 -0.35 13.34
CA ALA A 629 4.19 -0.90 11.98
C ALA A 629 2.83 -1.61 11.76
N SER A 630 2.39 -2.40 12.74
CA SER A 630 1.12 -3.12 12.70
C SER A 630 -0.08 -2.16 12.69
N LEU A 631 -0.07 -1.16 13.57
CA LEU A 631 -1.13 -0.14 13.65
C LEU A 631 -1.18 0.72 12.38
N LEU A 632 -0.02 1.14 11.87
CA LEU A 632 0.06 1.94 10.65
C LEU A 632 -0.46 1.19 9.42
N GLN A 633 -0.20 -0.13 9.33
CA GLN A 633 -0.76 -0.97 8.27
C GLN A 633 -2.29 -1.09 8.33
N ARG A 634 -2.89 -1.09 9.53
CA ARG A 634 -4.34 -1.22 9.73
C ARG A 634 -5.08 0.11 9.59
N LEU A 635 -4.52 1.19 10.14
CA LEU A 635 -5.17 2.50 10.21
C LEU A 635 -4.93 3.35 8.97
N ARG A 636 -3.73 3.27 8.39
CA ARG A 636 -3.31 4.11 7.25
C ARG A 636 -2.62 3.27 6.16
N PRO A 637 -3.34 2.36 5.49
CA PRO A 637 -2.79 1.51 4.42
C PRO A 637 -2.22 2.31 3.24
N GLU A 638 -2.59 3.57 3.08
CA GLU A 638 -2.06 4.51 2.10
C GLU A 638 -0.71 5.13 2.48
N ALA A 639 -0.36 5.20 3.78
CA ALA A 639 0.85 5.85 4.31
C ALA A 639 2.14 5.02 4.08
N ARG A 640 2.48 4.81 2.81
CA ARG A 640 3.52 3.86 2.38
C ARG A 640 4.93 4.28 2.81
N LEU A 641 5.29 5.55 2.65
CA LEU A 641 6.59 6.10 3.06
C LEU A 641 6.80 6.01 4.58
N GLU A 642 5.77 6.33 5.36
CA GLU A 642 5.83 6.19 6.82
C GLU A 642 6.04 4.73 7.23
N ARG A 643 5.36 3.78 6.57
CA ARG A 643 5.59 2.34 6.84
C ARG A 643 7.03 1.95 6.55
N PHE A 644 7.57 2.33 5.40
CA PHE A 644 8.97 2.05 5.07
C PHE A 644 9.95 2.66 6.08
N SER A 645 9.68 3.87 6.57
CA SER A 645 10.46 4.53 7.62
C SER A 645 10.42 3.77 8.96
N VAL A 646 9.25 3.29 9.38
CA VAL A 646 9.16 2.46 10.61
C VAL A 646 9.88 1.12 10.41
N GLN A 647 9.77 0.53 9.22
CA GLN A 647 10.46 -0.73 8.89
C GLN A 647 11.98 -0.57 8.90
N SER A 648 12.52 0.57 8.43
CA SER A 648 13.96 0.84 8.53
C SER A 648 14.42 1.03 9.98
N GLN A 649 13.61 1.68 10.83
CA GLN A 649 13.92 1.79 12.27
C GLN A 649 13.93 0.42 12.96
N ILE A 650 13.05 -0.50 12.58
CA ILE A 650 13.08 -1.89 13.07
C ILE A 650 14.39 -2.57 12.64
N THR A 651 14.81 -2.40 11.40
CA THR A 651 16.08 -2.94 10.88
C THR A 651 17.28 -2.40 11.68
N GLU A 652 17.31 -1.10 11.97
CA GLU A 652 18.34 -0.49 12.82
C GLU A 652 18.34 -1.06 14.25
N ALA A 653 17.15 -1.25 14.84
CA ALA A 653 17.03 -1.84 16.17
C ALA A 653 17.55 -3.29 16.21
N LEU A 654 17.30 -4.08 15.16
CA LEU A 654 17.82 -5.44 15.03
C LEU A 654 19.36 -5.47 14.91
N LEU A 655 19.94 -4.55 14.13
CA LEU A 655 21.39 -4.38 14.05
C LEU A 655 22.01 -4.09 15.41
N ARG A 656 21.45 -3.13 16.15
CA ARG A 656 21.94 -2.76 17.49
C ARG A 656 21.75 -3.83 18.55
N GLN A 657 20.83 -4.78 18.32
CA GLN A 657 20.70 -5.98 19.16
C GLN A 657 21.68 -7.10 18.79
N GLY A 658 22.58 -6.89 17.82
CA GLY A 658 23.50 -7.92 17.36
C GLY A 658 22.79 -9.04 16.58
N LYS A 659 21.72 -8.73 15.84
CA LYS A 659 20.98 -9.68 14.99
C LYS A 659 21.16 -9.36 13.49
N PRO A 660 22.39 -9.42 12.96
CA PRO A 660 22.68 -8.95 11.60
C PRO A 660 21.99 -9.77 10.49
N GLU A 661 21.77 -11.09 10.65
CA GLU A 661 21.04 -11.86 9.63
C GLU A 661 19.57 -11.45 9.51
N ALA A 662 18.93 -11.14 10.65
CA ALA A 662 17.54 -10.70 10.66
C ALA A 662 17.40 -9.31 10.04
N ALA A 663 18.32 -8.40 10.37
CA ALA A 663 18.39 -7.08 9.78
C ALA A 663 18.65 -7.14 8.26
N MET A 664 19.60 -7.97 7.81
CA MET A 664 19.91 -8.17 6.38
C MET A 664 18.67 -8.62 5.60
N LYS A 665 17.99 -9.68 6.05
CA LYS A 665 16.78 -10.20 5.37
C LYS A 665 15.68 -9.15 5.30
N ARG A 666 15.50 -8.37 6.37
CA ARG A 666 14.49 -7.31 6.41
C ARG A 666 14.84 -6.16 5.48
N ALA A 667 16.09 -5.70 5.47
CA ALA A 667 16.56 -4.66 4.55
C ALA A 667 16.39 -5.06 3.08
N GLN A 668 16.75 -6.30 2.72
CA GLN A 668 16.55 -6.84 1.38
C GLN A 668 15.08 -6.88 0.96
N SER A 669 14.20 -7.38 1.85
CA SER A 669 12.76 -7.38 1.59
C SER A 669 12.20 -5.97 1.41
N LEU A 670 12.68 -5.01 2.21
CA LEU A 670 12.25 -3.63 2.15
C LEU A 670 12.68 -2.97 0.83
N ILE A 671 13.92 -3.17 0.39
CA ILE A 671 14.41 -2.69 -0.91
C ILE A 671 13.57 -3.28 -2.06
N GLN A 672 13.29 -4.59 -2.02
CA GLN A 672 12.45 -5.26 -3.02
C GLN A 672 11.04 -4.67 -3.09
N GLN A 673 10.42 -4.37 -1.94
CA GLN A 673 9.11 -3.71 -1.88
C GLN A 673 9.15 -2.28 -2.43
N MET A 674 10.23 -1.54 -2.16
CA MET A 674 10.44 -0.20 -2.72
C MET A 674 10.63 -0.24 -4.24
N ASP A 675 11.24 -1.29 -4.80
CA ASP A 675 11.43 -1.46 -6.24
C ASP A 675 10.12 -1.80 -6.98
N GLN A 676 9.27 -2.60 -6.36
CA GLN A 676 7.95 -2.94 -6.91
C GLN A 676 6.98 -1.75 -6.89
N THR A 677 7.21 -0.78 -6.00
CA THR A 677 6.32 0.35 -5.79
C THR A 677 7.11 1.66 -5.65
N PRO A 678 7.63 2.21 -6.77
CA PRO A 678 8.35 3.48 -6.75
C PRO A 678 7.49 4.57 -6.09
N THR A 679 8.11 5.30 -5.17
CA THR A 679 7.48 6.43 -4.47
C THR A 679 8.36 7.67 -4.68
N ASP A 680 7.75 8.76 -5.15
CA ASP A 680 8.46 10.05 -5.30
C ASP A 680 9.00 10.51 -3.94
N GLY A 681 10.26 10.97 -3.92
CA GLY A 681 10.94 11.37 -2.68
C GLY A 681 11.49 10.22 -1.81
N GLY A 682 11.37 8.96 -2.24
CA GLY A 682 11.84 7.79 -1.47
C GLY A 682 13.34 7.46 -1.59
N GLN A 683 14.13 8.22 -2.35
CA GLN A 683 15.55 7.90 -2.61
C GLN A 683 16.43 8.00 -1.35
N GLU A 684 16.22 9.01 -0.51
CA GLU A 684 16.96 9.15 0.75
C GLU A 684 16.65 8.00 1.71
N LEU A 685 15.36 7.64 1.83
CA LEU A 685 14.95 6.47 2.61
C LEU A 685 15.56 5.18 2.06
N ARG A 686 15.64 5.04 0.73
CA ARG A 686 16.27 3.88 0.08
C ARG A 686 17.76 3.81 0.42
N ALA A 687 18.48 4.92 0.32
CA ALA A 687 19.89 4.99 0.73
C ALA A 687 20.06 4.59 2.20
N ASN A 688 19.17 5.05 3.09
CA ASN A 688 19.16 4.68 4.50
C ASN A 688 18.91 3.18 4.74
N VAL A 689 18.09 2.52 3.93
CA VAL A 689 17.88 1.06 4.04
C VAL A 689 19.08 0.29 3.46
N GLN A 690 19.66 0.77 2.37
CA GLN A 690 20.85 0.15 1.76
C GLN A 690 22.08 0.25 2.67
N ILE A 691 22.26 1.35 3.40
CA ILE A 691 23.36 1.46 4.36
C ILE A 691 23.16 0.51 5.56
N MET A 692 21.92 0.27 5.99
CA MET A 692 21.63 -0.76 6.99
C MET A 692 21.94 -2.17 6.45
N LEU A 693 21.64 -2.44 5.17
CA LEU A 693 22.04 -3.70 4.52
C LEU A 693 23.56 -3.85 4.50
N ALA A 694 24.30 -2.80 4.10
CA ALA A 694 25.76 -2.79 4.09
C ALA A 694 26.34 -3.08 5.48
N ARG A 695 25.84 -2.41 6.53
CA ARG A 695 26.23 -2.66 7.92
C ARG A 695 25.89 -4.08 8.39
N SER A 696 24.74 -4.63 7.96
CA SER A 696 24.36 -6.02 8.26
C SER A 696 25.30 -7.02 7.61
N LEU A 697 25.67 -6.80 6.35
CA LEU A 697 26.60 -7.65 5.61
C LEU A 697 28.02 -7.56 6.16
N ARG A 698 28.45 -6.36 6.57
CA ARG A 698 29.73 -6.14 7.26
C ARG A 698 29.81 -6.96 8.54
N ALA A 699 28.79 -6.88 9.40
CA ALA A 699 28.71 -7.68 10.62
C ALA A 699 28.67 -9.20 10.39
N LEU A 700 28.38 -9.65 9.16
CA LEU A 700 28.44 -11.05 8.73
C LEU A 700 29.73 -11.40 7.97
N HIS A 701 30.72 -10.50 7.95
CA HIS A 701 31.97 -10.63 7.20
C HIS A 701 31.81 -10.87 5.69
N ARG A 702 30.71 -10.37 5.10
CA ARG A 702 30.42 -10.45 3.64
C ARG A 702 30.80 -9.14 2.94
N PHE A 703 32.09 -8.81 2.98
CA PHE A 703 32.61 -7.49 2.63
C PHE A 703 32.32 -7.06 1.18
N ASP A 704 32.49 -7.96 0.19
CA ASP A 704 32.20 -7.63 -1.22
C ASP A 704 30.75 -7.20 -1.44
N GLU A 705 29.81 -7.84 -0.76
CA GLU A 705 28.39 -7.49 -0.83
C GLU A 705 28.09 -6.22 -0.04
N ALA A 706 28.78 -6.01 1.08
CA ALA A 706 28.67 -4.79 1.89
C ALA A 706 29.12 -3.55 1.11
N VAL A 707 30.27 -3.63 0.40
CA VAL A 707 30.77 -2.56 -0.47
C VAL A 707 29.75 -2.20 -1.53
N ARG A 708 29.25 -3.19 -2.29
CA ARG A 708 28.22 -2.95 -3.33
C ARG A 708 26.96 -2.30 -2.76
N ALA A 709 26.50 -2.74 -1.59
CA ALA A 709 25.33 -2.16 -0.94
C ALA A 709 25.58 -0.70 -0.50
N ALA A 710 26.78 -0.39 0.00
CA ALA A 710 27.17 0.97 0.39
C ALA A 710 27.36 1.90 -0.82
N GLU A 711 27.93 1.41 -1.93
CA GLU A 711 28.06 2.17 -3.19
C GLU A 711 26.68 2.53 -3.77
N LEU A 712 25.73 1.58 -3.77
CA LEU A 712 24.35 1.84 -4.18
C LEU A 712 23.66 2.84 -3.24
N ALA A 713 23.94 2.78 -1.94
CA ALA A 713 23.42 3.77 -0.98
C ALA A 713 23.98 5.17 -1.30
N LEU A 714 25.27 5.26 -1.62
CA LEU A 714 25.95 6.49 -1.96
C LEU A 714 25.38 7.11 -3.23
N GLU A 715 25.15 6.30 -4.27
CA GLU A 715 24.53 6.74 -5.53
C GLU A 715 23.13 7.34 -5.28
N ASN A 716 22.28 6.65 -4.51
CA ASN A 716 20.93 7.12 -4.19
C ASN A 716 20.90 8.36 -3.29
N ALA A 717 21.85 8.51 -2.37
CA ALA A 717 21.94 9.70 -1.53
C ALA A 717 22.47 10.90 -2.33
N ALA A 718 23.50 10.68 -3.15
CA ALA A 718 24.13 11.73 -3.95
C ALA A 718 23.23 12.25 -5.07
N SER A 719 22.31 11.43 -5.60
CA SER A 719 21.30 11.88 -6.57
C SER A 719 20.29 12.85 -6.00
N VAL A 720 20.05 12.83 -4.67
CA VAL A 720 19.17 13.77 -3.97
C VAL A 720 19.93 15.03 -3.59
N ASN A 721 21.03 14.86 -2.84
CA ASN A 721 21.90 15.97 -2.45
C ASN A 721 23.34 15.46 -2.23
N PRO A 722 24.27 15.75 -3.15
CA PRO A 722 25.66 15.29 -3.03
C PRO A 722 26.40 15.94 -1.86
N ASP A 723 26.03 17.16 -1.47
CA ASP A 723 26.61 17.91 -0.36
C ASP A 723 25.79 17.71 0.93
N SER A 724 25.33 16.49 1.18
CA SER A 724 24.54 16.16 2.37
C SER A 724 25.36 15.41 3.43
N ARG A 725 24.97 15.59 4.69
CA ARG A 725 25.52 14.79 5.80
C ARG A 725 25.31 13.29 5.60
N THR A 726 24.20 12.90 4.95
CA THR A 726 23.87 11.51 4.64
C THR A 726 24.93 10.87 3.75
N VAL A 727 25.41 11.59 2.73
CA VAL A 727 26.52 11.13 1.85
C VAL A 727 27.81 10.89 2.65
N LEU A 728 28.15 11.79 3.57
CA LEU A 728 29.36 11.65 4.42
C LEU A 728 29.26 10.45 5.37
N LEU A 729 28.09 10.24 5.96
CA LEU A 729 27.83 9.06 6.80
C LEU A 729 28.00 7.76 6.01
N ILE A 730 27.49 7.70 4.77
CA ILE A 730 27.62 6.51 3.92
C ILE A 730 29.08 6.25 3.55
N ARG A 731 29.85 7.30 3.21
CA ARG A 731 31.30 7.19 2.95
C ARG A 731 32.07 6.72 4.18
N SER A 732 31.75 7.23 5.36
CA SER A 732 32.36 6.79 6.63
C SER A 732 32.10 5.29 6.89
N GLN A 733 30.88 4.82 6.63
CA GLN A 733 30.58 3.39 6.72
C GLN A 733 31.31 2.56 5.66
N LEU A 734 31.46 3.08 4.43
CA LEU A 734 32.23 2.41 3.38
C LEU A 734 33.71 2.27 3.76
N ALA A 735 34.31 3.32 4.33
CA ALA A 735 35.68 3.27 4.87
C ALA A 735 35.82 2.18 5.94
N ALA A 736 34.85 2.07 6.84
CA ALA A 736 34.86 1.04 7.88
C ALA A 736 34.64 -0.39 7.31
N ILE A 737 34.02 -0.54 6.14
CA ILE A 737 33.94 -1.84 5.44
C ILE A 737 35.29 -2.19 4.81
N TYR A 738 35.96 -1.24 4.16
CA TYR A 738 37.31 -1.46 3.60
C TYR A 738 38.30 -1.88 4.67
N ASP A 739 38.22 -1.24 5.83
CA ASP A 739 39.09 -1.55 6.96
C ASP A 739 38.96 -3.00 7.43
N GLU A 740 37.74 -3.44 7.74
CA GLU A 740 37.48 -4.82 8.17
C GLU A 740 37.76 -5.85 7.06
N ALA A 741 37.75 -5.43 5.79
CA ALA A 741 38.15 -6.24 4.65
C ALA A 741 39.69 -6.35 4.48
N GLY A 742 40.46 -5.59 5.27
CA GLY A 742 41.92 -5.54 5.23
C GLY A 742 42.51 -4.49 4.27
N ASP A 743 41.68 -3.64 3.67
CA ASP A 743 42.11 -2.53 2.80
C ASP A 743 42.26 -1.22 3.59
N CYS A 744 43.27 -1.26 4.45
CA CYS A 744 43.65 -0.22 5.40
C CYS A 744 44.06 1.10 4.71
N GLU A 745 44.67 1.04 3.51
CA GLU A 745 45.05 2.22 2.73
C GLU A 745 43.82 2.94 2.16
N GLN A 746 42.91 2.19 1.50
CA GLN A 746 41.69 2.76 0.93
C GLN A 746 40.77 3.32 2.01
N SER A 747 40.66 2.66 3.16
CA SER A 747 39.91 3.16 4.31
C SER A 747 40.43 4.52 4.80
N LEU A 748 41.75 4.66 4.93
CA LEU A 748 42.38 5.89 5.40
C LEU A 748 42.16 7.06 4.43
N GLU A 749 42.26 6.81 3.13
CA GLU A 749 41.99 7.81 2.09
C GLU A 749 40.56 8.35 2.21
N VAL A 750 39.57 7.45 2.26
CA VAL A 750 38.16 7.85 2.39
C VAL A 750 37.89 8.60 3.69
N MET A 751 38.49 8.19 4.81
CA MET A 751 38.32 8.90 6.09
C MET A 751 38.89 10.31 6.08
N ARG A 752 40.03 10.55 5.41
CA ARG A 752 40.60 11.89 5.23
C ARG A 752 39.67 12.78 4.42
N GLU A 753 39.07 12.25 3.36
CA GLU A 753 38.06 12.97 2.57
C GLU A 753 36.81 13.31 3.40
N VAL A 754 36.27 12.35 4.14
CA VAL A 754 35.08 12.55 5.00
C VAL A 754 35.35 13.65 6.04
N SER A 755 36.51 13.64 6.69
CA SER A 755 36.90 14.66 7.67
C SER A 755 37.02 16.06 7.07
N ALA A 756 37.70 16.18 5.92
CA ALA A 756 37.87 17.46 5.22
C ALA A 756 36.51 18.02 4.78
N GLU A 757 35.64 17.17 4.26
CA GLU A 757 34.34 17.55 3.76
C GLU A 757 33.32 17.85 4.87
N ALA A 758 33.33 17.08 5.97
CA ALA A 758 32.53 17.40 7.15
C ALA A 758 32.90 18.76 7.75
N THR A 759 34.20 19.06 7.80
CA THR A 759 34.73 20.37 8.21
C THR A 759 34.21 21.48 7.30
N ARG A 760 34.22 21.28 5.98
CA ARG A 760 33.70 22.25 5.00
C ARG A 760 32.20 22.47 5.15
N LEU A 761 31.43 21.39 5.35
CA LEU A 761 29.97 21.40 5.30
C LEU A 761 29.33 21.97 6.58
N VAL A 762 29.77 21.49 7.75
CA VAL A 762 29.11 21.81 9.04
C VAL A 762 30.06 22.44 10.07
N GLY A 763 31.34 22.59 9.75
CA GLY A 763 32.35 23.23 10.60
C GLY A 763 33.08 22.27 11.54
N LEU A 764 34.27 22.69 11.98
CA LEU A 764 35.20 21.92 12.81
C LEU A 764 34.66 21.53 14.20
N THR A 765 33.89 22.42 14.82
CA THR A 765 33.40 22.23 16.20
C THR A 765 32.06 21.51 16.26
N ASN A 766 31.47 21.17 15.11
CA ASN A 766 30.21 20.45 15.07
C ASN A 766 30.42 19.02 15.60
N ARG A 767 29.50 18.53 16.43
CA ARG A 767 29.56 17.17 17.00
C ARG A 767 29.77 16.10 15.93
N PHE A 768 29.12 16.22 14.77
CA PHE A 768 29.28 15.27 13.68
C PHE A 768 30.73 15.24 13.17
N THR A 769 31.30 16.41 12.85
CA THR A 769 32.70 16.54 12.41
C THR A 769 33.67 16.01 13.46
N LEU A 770 33.44 16.29 14.74
CA LEU A 770 34.27 15.77 15.82
C LEU A 770 34.26 14.24 15.86
N ILE A 771 33.10 13.59 15.71
CA ILE A 771 33.01 12.13 15.67
C ILE A 771 33.77 11.57 14.46
N GLU A 772 33.57 12.13 13.26
CA GLU A 772 34.28 11.65 12.06
C GLU A 772 35.79 11.91 12.14
N ASN A 773 36.23 13.01 12.75
CA ASN A 773 37.64 13.28 13.02
C ASN A 773 38.22 12.28 14.03
N GLY A 774 37.46 11.88 15.05
CA GLY A 774 37.87 10.84 15.98
C GLY A 774 38.00 9.47 15.29
N ASN A 775 37.06 9.13 14.41
CA ASN A 775 37.13 7.93 13.57
C ASN A 775 38.36 7.97 12.65
N LEU A 776 38.66 9.13 12.05
CA LEU A 776 39.90 9.34 11.28
C LEU A 776 41.13 9.15 12.18
N GLY A 777 41.08 9.63 13.43
CA GLY A 777 42.16 9.46 14.39
C GLY A 777 42.45 7.98 14.70
N PHE A 778 41.42 7.15 14.84
CA PHE A 778 41.59 5.69 14.92
C PHE A 778 42.28 5.14 13.68
N LYS A 779 41.83 5.56 12.50
CA LYS A 779 42.37 5.06 11.23
C LYS A 779 43.82 5.49 10.98
N GLU A 780 44.16 6.73 11.28
CA GLU A 780 45.54 7.23 11.27
C GLU A 780 46.42 6.48 12.27
N TYR A 781 45.87 6.07 13.42
CA TYR A 781 46.64 5.30 14.40
C TYR A 781 47.04 3.91 13.90
N GLU A 782 46.12 3.23 13.22
CA GLU A 782 46.35 1.86 12.74
C GLU A 782 47.10 1.80 11.41
N CYS A 783 46.79 2.73 10.50
CA CYS A 783 47.19 2.66 9.09
C CYS A 783 48.08 3.82 8.63
N GLY A 784 48.10 4.92 9.37
CA GLY A 784 48.77 6.16 8.99
C GLY A 784 49.93 6.50 9.93
N ASP A 785 49.91 7.71 10.49
CA ASP A 785 50.87 8.13 11.52
C ASP A 785 50.28 7.94 12.94
N PRO A 786 50.80 6.98 13.73
CA PRO A 786 50.31 6.70 15.09
C PRO A 786 50.45 7.85 16.09
N ALA A 787 51.29 8.85 15.82
CA ALA A 787 51.38 10.05 16.63
C ALA A 787 50.25 11.04 16.29
N VAL A 788 49.97 11.22 14.99
CA VAL A 788 48.86 12.07 14.51
C VAL A 788 47.51 11.50 14.95
N GLY A 789 47.29 10.19 14.74
CA GLY A 789 46.04 9.54 15.09
C GLY A 789 45.72 9.65 16.59
N LEU A 790 46.69 9.38 17.46
CA LEU A 790 46.50 9.46 18.91
C LEU A 790 46.24 10.90 19.38
N ALA A 791 46.96 11.88 18.82
CA ALA A 791 46.73 13.30 19.14
C ALA A 791 45.33 13.75 18.74
N LEU A 792 44.85 13.32 17.57
CA LEU A 792 43.52 13.65 17.06
C LEU A 792 42.41 13.03 17.93
N VAL A 793 42.55 11.77 18.33
CA VAL A 793 41.58 11.10 19.23
C VAL A 793 41.52 11.80 20.59
N GLU A 794 42.66 12.19 21.16
CA GLU A 794 42.68 12.93 22.43
C GLU A 794 42.03 14.32 22.31
N GLU A 795 42.37 15.08 21.26
CA GLU A 795 41.80 16.40 21.01
C GLU A 795 40.28 16.33 20.85
N VAL A 796 39.79 15.39 20.04
CA VAL A 796 38.36 15.16 19.82
C VAL A 796 37.67 14.73 21.11
N GLY A 797 38.24 13.75 21.82
CA GLY A 797 37.69 13.24 23.07
C GLY A 797 37.54 14.34 24.12
N GLU A 798 38.55 15.21 24.26
CA GLU A 798 38.53 16.35 25.18
C GLU A 798 37.57 17.44 24.73
N THR A 799 37.54 17.77 23.43
CA THR A 799 36.62 18.78 22.89
C THR A 799 35.16 18.37 23.11
N LEU A 800 34.82 17.11 22.86
CA LEU A 800 33.48 16.57 23.12
C LEU A 800 33.14 16.58 24.62
N ARG A 801 34.11 16.29 25.49
CA ARG A 801 33.95 16.34 26.95
C ARG A 801 33.68 17.75 27.45
N VAL A 802 34.43 18.74 26.97
CA VAL A 802 34.26 20.15 27.35
C VAL A 802 32.92 20.68 26.84
N ALA A 803 32.51 20.30 25.63
CA ALA A 803 31.26 20.76 25.04
C ALA A 803 30.01 20.12 25.67
N ASN A 804 30.05 18.82 25.98
CA ASN A 804 28.86 18.03 26.34
C ASN A 804 28.88 17.47 27.77
N GLY A 805 29.97 17.67 28.52
CA GLY A 805 30.20 17.13 29.85
C GLY A 805 30.88 15.76 29.86
N ASN A 806 31.25 15.29 31.05
CA ASN A 806 31.95 14.01 31.27
C ASN A 806 31.11 12.77 30.88
N ASP A 807 29.80 12.97 30.76
CA ASP A 807 28.80 11.97 30.48
C ASP A 807 28.67 11.65 28.98
N ASP A 808 29.38 12.38 28.13
CA ASP A 808 29.29 12.22 26.68
C ASP A 808 29.86 10.89 26.20
N THR A 809 29.03 10.12 25.51
CA THR A 809 29.34 8.74 25.14
C THR A 809 30.47 8.63 24.11
N ALA A 810 30.52 9.55 23.15
CA ALA A 810 31.55 9.57 22.11
C ALA A 810 32.91 9.96 22.72
N SER A 811 32.93 10.97 23.59
CA SER A 811 34.11 11.34 24.38
C SER A 811 34.65 10.15 25.17
N GLN A 812 33.79 9.43 25.88
CA GLN A 812 34.21 8.25 26.64
C GLN A 812 34.81 7.16 25.75
N ALA A 813 34.21 6.88 24.57
CA ALA A 813 34.75 5.90 23.63
C ALA A 813 36.15 6.27 23.11
N PHE A 814 36.35 7.53 22.69
CA PHE A 814 37.66 8.02 22.24
C PHE A 814 38.71 7.95 23.35
N ARG A 815 38.34 8.27 24.59
CA ARG A 815 39.22 8.14 25.76
C ARG A 815 39.64 6.71 26.06
N VAL A 816 38.73 5.73 25.90
CA VAL A 816 39.09 4.31 26.10
C VAL A 816 40.14 3.87 25.10
N PHE A 817 39.93 4.18 23.82
CA PHE A 817 40.91 3.86 22.78
C PHE A 817 42.26 4.51 23.06
N ALA A 818 42.28 5.80 23.40
CA ALA A 818 43.53 6.49 23.74
C ALA A 818 44.21 5.84 24.95
N ALA A 819 43.44 5.42 25.95
CA ALA A 819 43.97 4.71 27.12
C ALA A 819 44.60 3.35 26.75
N GLU A 820 43.96 2.59 25.87
CA GLU A 820 44.48 1.30 25.36
C GLU A 820 45.77 1.52 24.55
N ALA A 821 45.78 2.47 23.63
CA ALA A 821 46.97 2.85 22.85
C ALA A 821 48.14 3.30 23.73
N TYR A 822 47.87 4.07 24.80
CA TYR A 822 48.92 4.47 25.75
C TYR A 822 49.43 3.32 26.62
N ALA A 823 48.57 2.38 27.01
CA ALA A 823 49.00 1.19 27.72
C ALA A 823 49.96 0.35 26.85
N ASP A 824 49.69 0.26 25.56
CA ASP A 824 50.51 -0.49 24.60
C ASP A 824 51.86 0.17 24.32
N LYS A 825 51.88 1.50 24.29
CA LYS A 825 53.12 2.30 24.19
C LYS A 825 53.92 2.40 25.50
N GLY A 826 53.45 1.77 26.59
CA GLY A 826 54.11 1.80 27.89
C GLY A 826 53.93 3.10 28.68
N GLN A 827 53.01 3.98 28.28
CA GLN A 827 52.70 5.24 28.97
C GLN A 827 51.57 5.05 29.99
N TYR A 828 51.85 4.23 31.01
CA TYR A 828 50.82 3.73 31.93
C TYR A 828 50.12 4.83 32.76
N ASP A 829 50.82 5.91 33.12
CA ASP A 829 50.22 7.03 33.86
C ASP A 829 49.13 7.75 33.07
N ARG A 830 49.37 8.00 31.77
CA ARG A 830 48.38 8.59 30.87
C ARG A 830 47.21 7.66 30.64
N SER A 831 47.49 6.37 30.44
CA SER A 831 46.45 5.34 30.29
C SER A 831 45.50 5.33 31.50
N LEU A 832 46.04 5.26 32.72
CA LEU A 832 45.23 5.26 33.95
C LEU A 832 44.42 6.55 34.12
N ALA A 833 45.01 7.71 33.84
CA ALA A 833 44.32 9.00 33.93
C ALA A 833 43.12 9.08 32.96
N LEU A 834 43.26 8.53 31.75
CA LEU A 834 42.18 8.50 30.77
C LEU A 834 41.04 7.53 31.16
N LEU A 835 41.35 6.47 31.92
CA LEU A 835 40.35 5.51 32.43
C LEU A 835 39.53 6.04 33.62
N ASP A 836 40.00 7.09 34.29
CA ASP A 836 39.32 7.63 35.47
C ASP A 836 38.01 8.33 35.12
N GLY A 837 36.94 8.00 35.86
CA GLY A 837 35.60 8.56 35.63
C GLY A 837 34.87 8.01 34.41
N LEU A 838 35.35 6.93 33.77
CA LEU A 838 34.59 6.23 32.72
C LEU A 838 33.51 5.34 33.31
N GLU A 839 32.33 5.33 32.68
CA GLU A 839 31.17 4.55 33.13
C GLU A 839 30.85 3.43 32.13
N PRO A 840 31.00 2.15 32.50
CA PRO A 840 30.76 1.02 31.60
C PRO A 840 29.37 1.04 30.94
N ALA A 841 28.34 1.46 31.69
CA ALA A 841 26.96 1.53 31.20
C ALA A 841 26.78 2.52 30.04
N LYS A 842 27.59 3.59 30.00
CA LYS A 842 27.52 4.58 28.92
C LYS A 842 28.25 4.09 27.67
N LEU A 843 29.39 3.43 27.81
CA LEU A 843 30.14 2.92 26.66
C LEU A 843 29.35 1.91 25.81
N VAL A 844 28.48 1.11 26.44
CA VAL A 844 27.53 0.20 25.74
C VAL A 844 26.62 0.97 24.77
N ALA A 845 26.30 2.24 25.08
CA ALA A 845 25.45 3.07 24.24
C ALA A 845 26.20 3.60 23.01
N ALA A 846 27.52 3.85 23.07
CA ALA A 846 28.31 4.31 21.92
C ALA A 846 28.68 3.16 20.98
N GLN A 847 29.02 2.00 21.55
CA GLN A 847 29.42 0.81 20.82
C GLN A 847 28.76 -0.40 21.47
N SER A 848 28.00 -1.16 20.67
CA SER A 848 27.21 -2.31 21.09
C SER A 848 28.09 -3.55 21.37
N GLU A 849 29.21 -3.36 22.07
CA GLU A 849 30.00 -4.44 22.64
C GLU A 849 29.52 -4.72 24.07
N PRO A 850 29.04 -5.93 24.39
CA PRO A 850 28.48 -6.26 25.69
C PRO A 850 29.55 -6.46 26.77
N GLU A 851 30.61 -5.65 26.86
CA GLU A 851 31.82 -6.05 27.60
C GLU A 851 32.65 -4.91 28.22
N TRP A 852 32.14 -3.69 28.22
CA TRP A 852 32.93 -2.52 28.62
C TRP A 852 33.51 -2.58 30.03
N ALA A 853 32.79 -3.16 31.00
CA ALA A 853 33.32 -3.29 32.36
C ALA A 853 34.57 -4.18 32.40
N ALA A 854 34.51 -5.36 31.78
CA ALA A 854 35.63 -6.29 31.74
C ALA A 854 36.80 -5.74 30.91
N ARG A 855 36.52 -5.05 29.79
CA ARG A 855 37.54 -4.43 28.94
C ARG A 855 38.29 -3.31 29.67
N LEU A 856 37.58 -2.42 30.37
CA LEU A 856 38.20 -1.36 31.17
C LEU A 856 39.07 -1.92 32.31
N GLU A 857 38.60 -2.99 32.98
CA GLU A 857 39.39 -3.69 34.00
C GLU A 857 40.64 -4.35 33.41
N ALA A 858 40.57 -4.91 32.21
CA ALA A 858 41.71 -5.50 31.52
C ALA A 858 42.78 -4.46 31.15
N ILE A 859 42.38 -3.32 30.54
CA ILE A 859 43.29 -2.20 30.23
C ILE A 859 43.93 -1.66 31.52
N ARG A 860 43.13 -1.46 32.58
CA ARG A 860 43.64 -1.02 33.89
C ARG A 860 44.62 -2.04 34.48
N GLY A 861 44.33 -3.33 34.36
CA GLY A 861 45.21 -4.42 34.78
C GLY A 861 46.55 -4.42 34.06
N GLN A 862 46.55 -4.23 32.73
CA GLN A 862 47.77 -4.08 31.93
C GLN A 862 48.59 -2.86 32.36
N ALA A 863 47.96 -1.69 32.55
CA ALA A 863 48.66 -0.49 32.97
C ALA A 863 49.27 -0.64 34.38
N LEU A 864 48.56 -1.28 35.32
CA LEU A 864 49.07 -1.54 36.68
C LEU A 864 50.23 -2.54 36.70
N LEU A 865 50.20 -3.56 35.83
CA LEU A 865 51.34 -4.46 35.62
C LEU A 865 52.58 -3.65 35.21
N GLY A 866 52.43 -2.77 34.22
CA GLY A 866 53.51 -1.89 33.75
C GLY A 866 54.08 -0.96 34.81
N LYS A 867 53.29 -0.58 35.81
CA LYS A 867 53.72 0.21 36.98
C LYS A 867 54.30 -0.62 38.14
N GLY A 868 54.45 -1.93 37.97
CA GLY A 868 54.96 -2.82 39.02
C GLY A 868 53.94 -3.16 40.13
N LYS A 869 52.66 -2.83 39.95
CA LYS A 869 51.59 -3.13 40.92
C LYS A 869 50.99 -4.52 40.67
N TYR A 870 51.83 -5.54 40.80
CA TYR A 870 51.51 -6.90 40.34
C TYR A 870 50.27 -7.52 41.01
N ALA A 871 50.04 -7.27 42.31
CA ALA A 871 48.90 -7.83 43.03
C ALA A 871 47.55 -7.28 42.54
N GLU A 872 47.48 -5.96 42.29
CA GLU A 872 46.28 -5.29 41.75
C GLU A 872 46.03 -5.74 40.30
N ALA A 873 47.10 -5.82 39.49
CA ALA A 873 47.03 -6.28 38.11
C ALA A 873 46.49 -7.72 37.99
N VAL A 874 46.98 -8.65 38.82
CA VAL A 874 46.48 -10.03 38.85
C VAL A 874 45.00 -10.09 39.23
N ALA A 875 44.56 -9.28 40.20
CA ALA A 875 43.16 -9.27 40.63
C ALA A 875 42.21 -8.85 39.51
N LEU A 876 42.53 -7.76 38.81
CA LEU A 876 41.71 -7.24 37.70
C LEU A 876 41.73 -8.18 36.50
N LEU A 877 42.91 -8.59 36.01
CA LEU A 877 43.02 -9.45 34.83
C LEU A 877 42.37 -10.82 35.05
N LYS A 878 42.48 -11.40 36.26
CA LYS A 878 41.83 -12.67 36.60
C LYS A 878 40.30 -12.58 36.62
N ALA A 879 39.74 -11.41 36.95
CA ALA A 879 38.30 -11.17 36.94
C ALA A 879 37.78 -10.88 35.52
N ALA A 880 38.53 -10.10 34.73
CA ALA A 880 38.14 -9.64 33.41
C ALA A 880 38.20 -10.74 32.33
N ILE A 881 39.31 -11.48 32.22
CA ILE A 881 39.56 -12.44 31.11
C ILE A 881 38.44 -13.50 30.95
N PRO A 882 37.93 -14.14 32.02
CA PRO A 882 36.84 -15.11 31.87
C PRO A 882 35.54 -14.48 31.35
N GLN A 883 35.29 -13.21 31.68
CA GLN A 883 34.10 -12.49 31.18
C GLN A 883 34.26 -12.18 29.69
N LEU A 884 35.43 -11.69 29.27
CA LEU A 884 35.76 -11.44 27.86
C LEU A 884 35.62 -12.73 27.02
N ARG A 885 36.14 -13.86 27.51
CA ARG A 885 35.98 -15.16 26.82
C ARG A 885 34.53 -15.62 26.72
N LYS A 886 33.74 -15.48 27.80
CA LYS A 886 32.35 -15.94 27.84
C LYS A 886 31.48 -15.20 26.81
N LEU A 887 31.85 -13.97 26.48
CA LEU A 887 31.04 -13.06 25.69
C LEU A 887 31.57 -12.87 24.26
N HIS A 888 32.62 -13.62 23.88
CA HIS A 888 33.26 -13.64 22.56
C HIS A 888 34.02 -12.36 22.19
N GLY A 889 34.71 -11.75 23.15
CA GLY A 889 35.64 -10.65 22.88
C GLY A 889 36.78 -11.04 21.92
N ASP A 890 37.49 -10.03 21.40
CA ASP A 890 38.58 -10.21 20.43
C ASP A 890 39.63 -11.23 20.92
N PRO A 891 39.85 -12.35 20.19
CA PRO A 891 40.80 -13.38 20.56
C PRO A 891 42.24 -12.85 20.76
N GLU A 892 42.68 -11.89 19.93
CA GLU A 892 44.04 -11.35 20.02
C GLU A 892 44.21 -10.49 21.28
N ALA A 893 43.24 -9.63 21.57
CA ALA A 893 43.20 -8.87 22.82
C ALA A 893 43.16 -9.79 24.05
N ILE A 894 42.35 -10.86 24.02
CA ILE A 894 42.28 -11.83 25.12
C ILE A 894 43.64 -12.51 25.34
N GLU A 895 44.31 -12.97 24.27
CA GLU A 895 45.63 -13.59 24.37
C GLU A 895 46.69 -12.60 24.90
N LYS A 896 46.63 -11.34 24.49
CA LYS A 896 47.46 -10.26 25.06
C LYS A 896 47.24 -10.12 26.58
N TYR A 897 45.99 -10.05 27.04
CA TYR A 897 45.70 -9.92 28.48
C TYR A 897 46.09 -11.18 29.27
N GLU A 898 46.03 -12.37 28.68
CA GLU A 898 46.51 -13.61 29.29
C GLU A 898 48.02 -13.60 29.50
N ARG A 899 48.78 -13.15 28.50
CA ARG A 899 50.23 -12.93 28.64
C ARG A 899 50.54 -11.92 29.75
N CYS A 900 49.76 -10.83 29.85
CA CYS A 900 49.89 -9.90 30.97
C CYS A 900 49.63 -10.57 32.31
N LEU A 901 48.60 -11.41 32.43
CA LEU A 901 48.27 -12.11 33.68
C LEU A 901 49.38 -13.09 34.10
N GLU A 902 49.94 -13.84 33.15
CA GLU A 902 51.06 -14.75 33.41
C GLU A 902 52.30 -14.00 33.90
N THR A 903 52.65 -12.90 33.22
CA THR A 903 53.76 -12.03 33.59
C THR A 903 53.56 -11.47 35.00
N ALA A 904 52.37 -10.94 35.29
CA ALA A 904 52.04 -10.37 36.60
C ALA A 904 52.14 -11.41 37.73
N ARG A 905 51.75 -12.67 37.48
CA ARG A 905 51.89 -13.77 38.46
C ARG A 905 53.35 -14.12 38.70
N GLY A 906 54.15 -14.22 37.64
CA GLY A 906 55.58 -14.50 37.74
C GLY A 906 56.30 -13.46 38.60
N GLU A 907 56.11 -12.18 38.28
CA GLU A 907 56.70 -11.05 39.01
C GLU A 907 56.19 -10.96 40.46
N LEU A 908 54.91 -11.22 40.70
CA LEU A 908 54.37 -11.26 42.06
C LEU A 908 55.02 -12.36 42.90
N THR A 909 55.26 -13.55 42.32
CA THR A 909 55.96 -14.65 42.99
C THR A 909 57.43 -14.31 43.25
N LEU A 910 58.09 -13.60 42.33
CA LEU A 910 59.47 -13.13 42.51
C LEU A 910 59.55 -12.04 43.59
N SER A 911 58.63 -11.09 43.65
CA SER A 911 58.63 -10.02 44.67
C SER A 911 58.35 -10.50 46.10
N LYS A 912 57.76 -11.70 46.24
CA LYS A 912 57.46 -12.36 47.52
C LYS A 912 58.58 -13.29 48.01
N ARG A 913 59.55 -13.61 47.14
CA ARG A 913 60.77 -14.33 47.48
C ARG A 913 61.86 -13.34 47.79
#